data_AF-F9WUH3-F1
#
_entry.id   AF-F9WUH3-F1
#
_cell.length_a   1.000
_cell.length_b   1.000
_cell.length_c   1.000
_cell.angle_alpha   90.00
_cell.angle_beta   90.00
_cell.angle_gamma   90.00
#
_symmetry.space_group_name_H-M   'P 1'
#
loop_
_entity.id
_entity.type
_entity.pdbx_description
1 polymer ?
#
loop_
_entity_poly.entity_id
_entity_poly.type
_entity_poly.pdbx_seq_one_letter_code
_entity_poly.pdbx_strand_id
1 'polypeptide(L)'
;MNEVKQLRKDLCDTVQKSERLGMELHNAKKRLEEVRNEGAHLNAQMRKMMEKARQRADHVGKMAAQLYELEKNTALVLNDFIPAFAGNSAQARPPDTLVDPKMLFVEKSNQAKALLKDAAKTLDLVENSLGEQSKQIGTRTQVTDPTLVALAKSQCVPDIVGSEDSSLQSALDRALDMGEGKLQIQQKSSEKGEENIKAVEKTLNIAKEHYRAVKDELEKAWHLGEESINQAANVATHVLSRVLGAACNSAQHVKQLRDRHRILKRQADTLKHELFNASKSIKVLWQDAKSLVGVQQAMEEALNLTLKEITELDQGLEQQKERSEAVAREFEGSVNSAGGTITYGSDTTDNSVRSIPLNLTNLPFASFCNANDNATLGNGLGATKVALTKRMSELVKVTEIVSRVTHATTMSEKDTTVLVSKAEEQRQKVVETVRKTRELATKIAQEQTRRKAKAFAQALESIIISFCRFAKRIIAANLQKDKLAEEVATLKINPSAESRIAGQAWEAETKPQEIPQEVGDSFTYASVHVKLFEKRLHQTTALYQAVVKEFGEGLKKAAGNSMARYITVADFMRDINSNLTTLSSPSVCTSNRINEIVTSLLRQSETTLENVSVLDNLRKFTAKIDEQVKVIKRKMAKVASSAADAQAAVEEAVRRARNAAAGRRCTPLHRQLLNVLQHIW
;
A
#
# COMPACT_ATOMS: atom_id res chain seq x y z
N MET A 1 -79.05 -60.89 -88.87
CA MET A 1 -79.45 -59.55 -88.38
C MET A 1 -78.92 -59.23 -86.98
N ASN A 2 -78.82 -60.19 -86.04
CA ASN A 2 -78.21 -59.95 -84.72
C ASN A 2 -76.68 -59.79 -84.76
N GLU A 3 -75.96 -60.49 -85.64
CA GLU A 3 -74.49 -60.38 -85.79
C GLU A 3 -74.06 -59.00 -86.31
N VAL A 4 -74.74 -58.46 -87.32
CA VAL A 4 -74.45 -57.10 -87.86
C VAL A 4 -74.64 -56.01 -86.80
N LYS A 5 -75.66 -56.12 -85.95
CA LYS A 5 -75.86 -55.19 -84.83
C LYS A 5 -74.74 -55.29 -83.79
N GLN A 6 -74.26 -56.50 -83.52
CA GLN A 6 -73.16 -56.74 -82.58
C GLN A 6 -71.83 -56.20 -83.14
N LEU A 7 -71.52 -56.48 -84.40
CA LEU A 7 -70.36 -55.94 -85.12
C LEU A 7 -70.36 -54.41 -85.18
N ARG A 8 -71.51 -53.78 -85.43
CA ARG A 8 -71.66 -52.32 -85.39
C ARG A 8 -71.38 -51.75 -84.00
N LYS A 9 -71.87 -52.41 -82.95
CA LYS A 9 -71.60 -52.04 -81.56
C LYS A 9 -70.11 -52.17 -81.24
N ASP A 10 -69.49 -53.28 -81.60
CA ASP A 10 -68.07 -53.54 -81.35
C ASP A 10 -67.15 -52.58 -82.12
N LEU A 11 -67.53 -52.17 -83.34
CA LEU A 11 -66.85 -51.12 -84.10
C LEU A 11 -66.96 -49.76 -83.40
N CYS A 12 -68.15 -49.37 -82.95
CA CYS A 12 -68.34 -48.11 -82.22
C CYS A 12 -67.59 -48.10 -80.89
N ASP A 13 -67.64 -49.20 -80.12
CA ASP A 13 -66.89 -49.36 -78.87
C ASP A 13 -65.38 -49.28 -79.12
N THR A 14 -64.88 -49.87 -80.20
CA THR A 14 -63.46 -49.83 -80.58
C THR A 14 -63.00 -48.43 -80.99
N VAL A 15 -63.80 -47.69 -81.77
CA VAL A 15 -63.48 -46.33 -82.19
C VAL A 15 -63.53 -45.36 -81.01
N GLN A 16 -64.58 -45.43 -80.17
CA GLN A 16 -64.67 -44.64 -78.94
C GLN A 16 -63.51 -44.95 -77.98
N LYS A 17 -63.13 -46.23 -77.84
CA LYS A 17 -61.97 -46.63 -77.02
C LYS A 17 -60.66 -46.09 -77.60
N SER A 18 -60.49 -46.11 -78.92
CA SER A 18 -59.30 -45.54 -79.58
C SER A 18 -59.21 -44.02 -79.40
N GLU A 19 -60.32 -43.28 -79.50
CA GLU A 19 -60.34 -41.83 -79.25
C GLU A 19 -60.06 -41.52 -77.77
N ARG A 20 -60.64 -42.30 -76.84
CA ARG A 20 -60.33 -42.21 -75.40
C ARG A 20 -58.85 -42.44 -75.11
N LEU A 21 -58.26 -43.50 -75.65
CA LEU A 21 -56.82 -43.79 -75.52
C LEU A 21 -55.95 -42.68 -76.14
N GLY A 22 -56.39 -42.08 -77.26
CA GLY A 22 -55.72 -40.92 -77.85
C GLY A 22 -55.72 -39.70 -76.91
N MET A 23 -56.85 -39.42 -76.26
CA MET A 23 -56.93 -38.36 -75.24
C MET A 23 -56.10 -38.68 -73.99
N GLU A 24 -56.14 -39.93 -73.50
CA GLU A 24 -55.34 -40.37 -72.35
C GLU A 24 -53.83 -40.30 -72.64
N LEU A 25 -53.40 -40.70 -73.84
CA LEU A 25 -52.01 -40.57 -74.29
C LEU A 25 -51.59 -39.09 -74.38
N HIS A 26 -52.46 -38.23 -74.92
CA HIS A 26 -52.20 -36.80 -74.98
C HIS A 26 -52.06 -36.20 -73.58
N ASN A 27 -52.95 -36.57 -72.64
CA ASN A 27 -52.88 -36.16 -71.24
C ASN A 27 -51.63 -36.69 -70.55
N ALA A 28 -51.23 -37.95 -70.77
CA ALA A 28 -50.00 -38.52 -70.24
C ALA A 28 -48.77 -37.78 -70.76
N LYS A 29 -48.75 -37.39 -72.05
CA LYS A 29 -47.68 -36.58 -72.65
C LYS A 29 -47.62 -35.17 -72.04
N LYS A 30 -48.77 -34.53 -71.83
CA LYS A 30 -48.84 -33.23 -71.15
C LYS A 30 -48.32 -33.32 -69.71
N ARG A 31 -48.73 -34.34 -68.95
CA ARG A 31 -48.26 -34.57 -67.59
C ARG A 31 -46.76 -34.91 -67.53
N LEU A 32 -46.24 -35.63 -68.52
CA LEU A 32 -44.80 -35.86 -68.66
C LEU A 32 -44.05 -34.53 -68.78
N GLU A 33 -44.53 -33.61 -69.62
CA GLU A 33 -43.92 -32.30 -69.81
C GLU A 33 -44.01 -31.43 -68.53
N GLU A 34 -45.13 -31.49 -67.81
CA GLU A 34 -45.28 -30.84 -66.50
C GLU A 34 -44.25 -31.36 -65.49
N VAL A 35 -44.10 -32.68 -65.37
CA VAL A 35 -43.13 -33.30 -64.45
C VAL A 35 -41.68 -33.05 -64.90
N ARG A 36 -41.43 -32.96 -66.21
CA ARG A 36 -40.12 -32.59 -66.78
C ARG A 36 -39.74 -31.16 -66.41
N ASN A 37 -40.68 -30.22 -66.55
CA ASN A 37 -40.49 -28.82 -66.18
C ASN A 37 -40.29 -28.66 -64.67
N GLU A 38 -41.06 -29.40 -63.85
CA GLU A 38 -40.88 -29.46 -62.40
C GLU A 38 -39.48 -30.01 -62.03
N GLY A 39 -39.04 -31.09 -62.69
CA GLY A 39 -37.72 -31.67 -62.49
C GLY A 39 -36.57 -30.74 -62.89
N ALA A 40 -36.71 -30.02 -64.01
CA ALA A 40 -35.73 -29.02 -64.44
C ALA A 40 -35.64 -27.84 -63.45
N HIS A 41 -36.79 -27.37 -62.95
CA HIS A 41 -36.86 -26.33 -61.92
C HIS A 41 -36.19 -26.78 -60.62
N LEU A 42 -36.52 -27.98 -60.13
CA LEU A 42 -35.91 -28.56 -58.92
C LEU A 42 -34.41 -28.78 -59.08
N ASN A 43 -33.93 -29.21 -60.25
CA ASN A 43 -32.49 -29.33 -60.52
C ASN A 43 -31.78 -27.97 -60.47
N ALA A 44 -32.37 -26.92 -61.05
CA ALA A 44 -31.83 -25.56 -60.98
C ALA A 44 -31.83 -25.03 -59.53
N GLN A 45 -32.91 -25.26 -58.78
CA GLN A 45 -33.02 -24.90 -57.37
C GLN A 45 -32.01 -25.66 -56.52
N MET A 46 -31.84 -26.96 -56.76
CA MET A 46 -30.86 -27.82 -56.10
C MET A 46 -29.43 -27.31 -56.33
N ARG A 47 -29.05 -26.98 -57.57
CA ARG A 47 -27.72 -26.40 -57.87
C ARG A 47 -27.50 -25.09 -57.12
N LYS A 48 -28.50 -24.21 -57.08
CA LYS A 48 -28.42 -22.93 -56.36
C LYS A 48 -28.32 -23.15 -54.84
N MET A 49 -29.05 -24.11 -54.29
CA MET A 49 -28.99 -24.45 -52.86
C MET A 49 -27.67 -25.11 -52.48
N MET A 50 -27.18 -26.04 -53.32
CA MET A 50 -25.86 -26.67 -53.19
C MET A 50 -24.74 -25.64 -53.14
N GLU A 51 -24.73 -24.67 -54.05
CA GLU A 51 -23.71 -23.61 -54.06
C GLU A 51 -23.79 -22.73 -52.81
N LYS A 52 -24.99 -22.26 -52.46
CA LYS A 52 -25.21 -21.48 -51.22
C LYS A 52 -24.78 -22.24 -49.98
N ALA A 53 -25.01 -23.54 -49.95
CA ALA A 53 -24.71 -24.36 -48.80
C ALA A 53 -23.25 -24.80 -48.74
N ARG A 54 -22.56 -24.99 -49.87
CA ARG A 54 -21.10 -25.11 -49.92
C ARG A 54 -20.43 -23.87 -49.33
N GLN A 55 -20.89 -22.68 -49.74
CA GLN A 55 -20.42 -21.41 -49.16
C GLN A 55 -20.69 -21.35 -47.65
N ARG A 56 -21.88 -21.79 -47.19
CA ARG A 56 -22.20 -21.87 -45.76
C ARG A 56 -21.32 -22.87 -45.01
N ALA A 57 -21.06 -24.05 -45.56
CA ALA A 57 -20.26 -25.08 -44.93
C ALA A 57 -18.80 -24.64 -44.78
N ASP A 58 -18.24 -24.01 -45.80
CA ASP A 58 -16.89 -23.41 -45.69
C ASP A 58 -16.84 -22.27 -44.66
N HIS A 59 -17.92 -21.48 -44.54
CA HIS A 59 -18.03 -20.43 -43.52
C HIS A 59 -18.14 -21.00 -42.10
N VAL A 60 -18.99 -22.01 -41.90
CA VAL A 60 -19.12 -22.74 -40.62
C VAL A 60 -17.79 -23.41 -40.25
N GLY A 61 -17.06 -23.99 -41.21
CA GLY A 61 -15.73 -24.55 -40.98
C GLY A 61 -14.72 -23.50 -40.50
N LYS A 62 -14.70 -22.31 -41.11
CA LYS A 62 -13.85 -21.19 -40.65
C LYS A 62 -14.25 -20.71 -39.25
N MET A 63 -15.55 -20.60 -38.98
CA MET A 63 -16.06 -20.22 -37.66
C MET A 63 -15.72 -21.25 -36.58
N ALA A 64 -15.85 -22.54 -36.88
CA ALA A 64 -15.49 -23.63 -35.97
C ALA A 64 -13.98 -23.59 -35.63
N ALA A 65 -13.11 -23.38 -36.62
CA ALA A 65 -11.68 -23.23 -36.37
C ALA A 65 -11.34 -22.01 -35.50
N GLN A 66 -12.01 -20.87 -35.74
CA GLN A 66 -11.84 -19.67 -34.90
C GLN A 66 -12.37 -19.87 -33.48
N LEU A 67 -13.52 -20.55 -33.32
CA LEU A 67 -14.08 -20.88 -32.01
C LEU A 67 -13.18 -21.84 -31.24
N TYR A 68 -12.59 -22.83 -31.91
CA TYR A 68 -11.64 -23.74 -31.28
C TYR A 68 -10.39 -23.00 -30.75
N GLU A 69 -9.79 -22.12 -31.56
CA GLU A 69 -8.67 -21.29 -31.09
C GLU A 69 -9.09 -20.33 -29.97
N LEU A 70 -10.31 -19.79 -30.03
CA LEU A 70 -10.86 -18.93 -28.98
C LEU A 70 -11.09 -19.71 -27.67
N GLU A 71 -11.63 -20.92 -27.73
CA GLU A 71 -11.83 -21.80 -26.57
C GLU A 71 -10.48 -22.19 -25.95
N LYS A 72 -9.52 -22.60 -26.76
CA LYS A 72 -8.15 -22.94 -26.32
C LYS A 72 -7.49 -21.76 -25.62
N ASN A 73 -7.54 -20.57 -26.22
CA ASN A 73 -6.97 -19.37 -25.62
C ASN A 73 -7.72 -18.98 -24.34
N THR A 74 -9.05 -19.10 -24.30
CA THR A 74 -9.84 -18.78 -23.11
C THR A 74 -9.58 -19.77 -21.97
N ALA A 75 -9.37 -21.06 -22.27
CA ALA A 75 -8.99 -22.08 -21.29
C ALA A 75 -7.62 -21.77 -20.65
N LEU A 76 -6.66 -21.27 -21.45
CA LEU A 76 -5.37 -20.80 -20.93
C LEU A 76 -5.51 -19.59 -19.99
N VAL A 77 -6.46 -18.68 -20.25
CA VAL A 77 -6.69 -17.49 -19.43
C VAL A 77 -7.42 -17.80 -18.12
N LEU A 78 -8.47 -18.63 -18.21
CA LEU A 78 -9.38 -18.87 -17.09
C LEU A 78 -8.98 -20.07 -16.24
N ASN A 79 -8.03 -20.88 -16.69
CA ASN A 79 -7.63 -22.13 -16.05
C ASN A 79 -8.83 -23.06 -15.78
N ASP A 80 -9.82 -22.99 -16.67
CA ASP A 80 -11.15 -23.59 -16.50
C ASP A 80 -11.59 -24.17 -17.85
N PHE A 81 -11.99 -25.44 -17.85
CA PHE A 81 -12.35 -26.15 -19.07
C PHE A 81 -13.68 -25.60 -19.59
N ILE A 82 -13.68 -25.05 -20.80
CA ILE A 82 -14.94 -24.78 -21.51
C ILE A 82 -15.46 -26.14 -21.98
N PRO A 83 -16.68 -26.58 -21.61
CA PRO A 83 -17.26 -27.75 -22.25
C PRO A 83 -17.38 -27.45 -23.74
N ALA A 84 -16.56 -28.10 -24.55
CA ALA A 84 -16.61 -28.00 -26.00
C ALA A 84 -18.03 -28.30 -26.46
N PHE A 85 -18.69 -27.33 -27.09
CA PHE A 85 -19.90 -27.52 -27.91
C PHE A 85 -20.93 -28.54 -27.38
N ALA A 86 -21.19 -28.58 -26.07
CA ALA A 86 -22.25 -29.40 -25.51
C ALA A 86 -23.55 -28.60 -25.57
N GLY A 87 -24.28 -28.75 -26.67
CA GLY A 87 -25.63 -28.24 -26.78
C GLY A 87 -26.48 -28.70 -25.59
N ASN A 88 -27.24 -27.78 -25.00
CA ASN A 88 -28.15 -28.03 -23.89
C ASN A 88 -29.26 -29.01 -24.31
N SER A 89 -28.94 -30.29 -24.25
CA SER A 89 -29.86 -31.42 -24.29
C SER A 89 -29.37 -32.36 -23.20
N ALA A 90 -30.23 -32.68 -22.25
CA ALA A 90 -29.93 -33.43 -21.03
C ALA A 90 -29.60 -34.93 -21.26
N GLN A 91 -28.82 -35.24 -22.30
CA GLN A 91 -28.25 -36.56 -22.55
C GLN A 91 -26.78 -36.36 -22.95
N ALA A 92 -25.89 -36.68 -22.01
CA ALA A 92 -24.46 -36.73 -22.23
C ALA A 92 -24.16 -37.69 -23.41
N ARG A 93 -23.86 -37.14 -24.57
CA ARG A 93 -23.09 -37.84 -25.61
C ARG A 93 -21.64 -37.36 -25.55
N PRO A 94 -20.68 -38.27 -25.76
CA PRO A 94 -19.26 -37.97 -25.66
C PRO A 94 -18.80 -36.96 -26.73
N PRO A 95 -17.61 -36.35 -26.59
CA PRO A 95 -17.10 -35.25 -27.43
C PRO A 95 -16.84 -35.58 -28.91
N ASP A 96 -17.18 -36.78 -29.38
CA ASP A 96 -16.81 -37.32 -30.69
C ASP A 96 -17.81 -37.08 -31.81
N THR A 97 -18.87 -36.30 -31.59
CA THR A 97 -19.86 -36.06 -32.67
C THR A 97 -20.19 -34.60 -32.83
N LEU A 98 -19.17 -33.76 -33.07
CA LEU A 98 -19.36 -32.75 -34.10
C LEU A 98 -19.44 -33.52 -35.42
N VAL A 99 -20.63 -34.05 -35.74
CA VAL A 99 -20.86 -34.53 -37.09
C VAL A 99 -20.68 -33.28 -37.94
N ASP A 100 -19.56 -33.22 -38.65
CA ASP A 100 -19.17 -32.05 -39.42
C ASP A 100 -20.40 -31.59 -40.19
N PRO A 101 -20.97 -30.40 -39.90
CA PRO A 101 -22.16 -29.93 -40.59
C PRO A 101 -21.95 -29.93 -42.10
N LYS A 102 -20.69 -29.84 -42.56
CA LYS A 102 -20.27 -30.07 -43.93
C LYS A 102 -20.48 -31.52 -44.37
N MET A 103 -20.13 -32.52 -43.55
CA MET A 103 -20.39 -33.94 -43.82
C MET A 103 -21.88 -34.26 -43.93
N LEU A 104 -22.70 -33.87 -42.94
CA LEU A 104 -24.16 -34.09 -42.98
C LEU A 104 -24.81 -33.39 -44.18
N PHE A 105 -24.40 -32.14 -44.44
CA PHE A 105 -24.88 -31.40 -45.59
C PHE A 105 -24.49 -32.06 -46.92
N VAL A 106 -23.22 -32.48 -47.06
CA VAL A 106 -22.70 -33.15 -48.25
C VAL A 106 -23.39 -34.51 -48.44
N GLU A 107 -23.64 -35.25 -47.37
CA GLU A 107 -24.36 -36.52 -47.41
C GLU A 107 -25.79 -36.34 -47.94
N LYS A 108 -26.57 -35.44 -47.34
CA LYS A 108 -27.96 -35.15 -47.77
C LYS A 108 -28.04 -34.60 -49.19
N SER A 109 -27.08 -33.78 -49.55
CA SER A 109 -26.91 -33.26 -50.90
C SER A 109 -26.61 -34.35 -51.94
N ASN A 110 -25.76 -35.31 -51.59
CA ASN A 110 -25.45 -36.46 -52.45
C ASN A 110 -26.67 -37.39 -52.58
N GLN A 111 -27.44 -37.59 -51.51
CA GLN A 111 -28.72 -38.32 -51.53
C GLN A 111 -29.73 -37.65 -52.47
N ALA A 112 -29.91 -36.33 -52.37
CA ALA A 112 -30.78 -35.57 -53.29
C ALA A 112 -30.31 -35.68 -54.75
N LYS A 113 -29.00 -35.63 -55.00
CA LYS A 113 -28.43 -35.80 -56.35
C LYS A 113 -28.68 -37.20 -56.93
N ALA A 114 -28.61 -38.25 -56.10
CA ALA A 114 -28.91 -39.62 -56.50
C ALA A 114 -30.39 -39.77 -56.87
N LEU A 115 -31.29 -39.29 -56.01
CA LEU A 115 -32.74 -39.30 -56.24
C LEU A 115 -33.13 -38.54 -57.51
N LEU A 116 -32.51 -37.39 -57.77
CA LEU A 116 -32.72 -36.62 -59.00
C LEU A 116 -32.27 -37.40 -60.25
N LYS A 117 -31.14 -38.09 -60.17
CA LYS A 117 -30.62 -38.92 -61.27
C LYS A 117 -31.57 -40.08 -61.58
N ASP A 118 -32.14 -40.69 -60.54
CA ASP A 118 -33.08 -41.80 -60.72
C ASP A 118 -34.46 -41.32 -61.20
N ALA A 119 -34.92 -40.14 -60.77
CA ALA A 119 -36.10 -39.49 -61.36
C ALA A 119 -35.90 -39.18 -62.85
N ALA A 120 -34.74 -38.66 -63.24
CA ALA A 120 -34.41 -38.40 -64.65
C ALA A 120 -34.42 -39.67 -65.50
N LYS A 121 -33.76 -40.75 -65.05
CA LYS A 121 -33.82 -42.06 -65.73
C LYS A 121 -35.24 -42.58 -65.86
N THR A 122 -36.06 -42.39 -64.82
CA THR A 122 -37.46 -42.81 -64.81
C THR A 122 -38.27 -42.05 -65.85
N LEU A 123 -38.02 -40.74 -66.02
CA LEU A 123 -38.63 -39.93 -67.08
C LEU A 123 -38.17 -40.35 -68.47
N ASP A 124 -36.89 -40.66 -68.66
CA ASP A 124 -36.38 -41.17 -69.95
C ASP A 124 -37.06 -42.49 -70.34
N LEU A 125 -37.29 -43.39 -69.37
CA LEU A 125 -38.06 -44.63 -69.59
C LEU A 125 -39.51 -44.35 -69.98
N VAL A 126 -40.15 -43.36 -69.33
CA VAL A 126 -41.52 -42.93 -69.68
C VAL A 126 -41.58 -42.30 -71.06
N GLU A 127 -40.61 -41.45 -71.42
CA GLU A 127 -40.53 -40.80 -72.73
C GLU A 127 -40.35 -41.81 -73.85
N ASN A 128 -39.47 -42.80 -73.65
CA ASN A 128 -39.27 -43.90 -74.59
C ASN A 128 -40.53 -44.76 -74.73
N SER A 129 -41.17 -45.14 -73.61
CA SER A 129 -42.42 -45.91 -73.62
C SER A 129 -43.55 -45.14 -74.32
N LEU A 130 -43.74 -43.86 -74.00
CA LEU A 130 -44.74 -42.99 -74.66
C LEU A 130 -44.43 -42.78 -76.14
N GLY A 131 -43.16 -42.62 -76.51
CA GLY A 131 -42.74 -42.51 -77.90
C GLY A 131 -43.03 -43.80 -78.69
N GLU A 132 -42.79 -44.96 -78.08
CA GLU A 132 -43.12 -46.26 -78.65
C GLU A 132 -44.64 -46.45 -78.77
N GLN A 133 -45.41 -46.12 -77.72
CA GLN A 133 -46.88 -46.18 -77.77
C GLN A 133 -47.46 -45.21 -78.80
N SER A 134 -46.92 -44.00 -78.91
CA SER A 134 -47.36 -43.01 -79.90
C SER A 134 -47.06 -43.47 -81.33
N LYS A 135 -45.91 -44.11 -81.57
CA LYS A 135 -45.59 -44.75 -82.87
C LYS A 135 -46.52 -45.92 -83.16
N GLN A 136 -46.79 -46.78 -82.17
CA GLN A 136 -47.71 -47.91 -82.30
C GLN A 136 -49.13 -47.44 -82.59
N ILE A 137 -49.64 -46.42 -81.90
CA ILE A 137 -50.96 -45.84 -82.16
C ILE A 137 -50.99 -45.13 -83.52
N GLY A 138 -49.98 -44.33 -83.86
CA GLY A 138 -49.92 -43.59 -85.13
C GLY A 138 -49.82 -44.47 -86.38
N THR A 139 -49.03 -45.54 -86.33
CA THR A 139 -48.98 -46.56 -87.40
C THR A 139 -50.30 -47.33 -87.50
N ARG A 140 -51.00 -47.55 -86.37
CA ARG A 140 -52.32 -48.21 -86.36
C ARG A 140 -53.42 -47.33 -86.96
N THR A 141 -53.44 -46.03 -86.67
CA THR A 141 -54.42 -45.09 -87.25
C THR A 141 -54.26 -44.93 -88.78
N GLN A 142 -53.06 -45.18 -89.31
CA GLN A 142 -52.80 -45.21 -90.77
C GLN A 142 -53.23 -46.52 -91.44
N VAL A 143 -53.36 -47.62 -90.68
CA VAL A 143 -53.78 -48.95 -91.18
C VAL A 143 -55.30 -49.12 -91.14
N THR A 144 -55.99 -48.33 -90.31
CA THR A 144 -57.46 -48.28 -90.32
C THR A 144 -57.94 -47.57 -91.59
N ASP A 145 -58.75 -48.25 -92.39
CA ASP A 145 -59.33 -47.69 -93.61
C ASP A 145 -60.04 -46.34 -93.29
N PRO A 146 -59.64 -45.21 -93.92
CA PRO A 146 -60.26 -43.91 -93.69
C PRO A 146 -61.77 -43.95 -93.84
N THR A 147 -62.26 -44.85 -94.70
CA THR A 147 -63.66 -45.12 -94.96
C THR A 147 -64.36 -45.70 -93.73
N LEU A 148 -63.74 -46.65 -93.01
CA LEU A 148 -64.26 -47.24 -91.77
C LEU A 148 -64.30 -46.23 -90.61
N VAL A 149 -63.31 -45.34 -90.52
CA VAL A 149 -63.27 -44.27 -89.50
C VAL A 149 -64.33 -43.19 -89.78
N ALA A 150 -64.54 -42.83 -91.06
CA ALA A 150 -65.59 -41.90 -91.48
C ALA A 150 -67.01 -42.50 -91.29
N LEU A 151 -67.18 -43.80 -91.53
CA LEU A 151 -68.41 -44.53 -91.24
C LEU A 151 -68.70 -44.62 -89.74
N ALA A 152 -67.71 -44.92 -88.91
CA ALA A 152 -67.89 -44.93 -87.46
C ALA A 152 -68.22 -43.53 -86.90
N LYS A 153 -67.56 -42.47 -87.39
CA LYS A 153 -67.86 -41.09 -86.95
C LYS A 153 -69.26 -40.60 -87.36
N SER A 154 -69.80 -41.09 -88.47
CA SER A 154 -71.15 -40.75 -88.94
C SER A 154 -72.26 -41.65 -88.38
N GLN A 155 -71.96 -42.91 -88.01
CA GLN A 155 -72.96 -43.90 -87.56
C GLN A 155 -72.95 -44.23 -86.06
N CYS A 156 -71.94 -43.79 -85.30
CA CYS A 156 -71.87 -44.00 -83.84
C CYS A 156 -72.45 -42.81 -83.03
N VAL A 157 -73.19 -41.91 -83.69
CA VAL A 157 -74.01 -40.88 -83.04
C VAL A 157 -75.32 -41.54 -82.57
N PRO A 158 -75.74 -41.38 -81.30
CA PRO A 158 -76.92 -42.08 -80.76
C PRO A 158 -78.23 -41.86 -81.53
N ASP A 159 -78.34 -40.76 -82.27
CA ASP A 159 -79.60 -40.28 -82.84
C ASP A 159 -79.89 -40.74 -84.29
N ILE A 160 -79.01 -41.54 -84.92
CA ILE A 160 -79.19 -42.04 -86.30
C ILE A 160 -79.33 -43.56 -86.33
N VAL A 161 -80.26 -44.11 -85.55
CA VAL A 161 -80.52 -45.56 -85.46
C VAL A 161 -81.82 -45.98 -86.21
N GLY A 162 -82.53 -45.03 -86.85
CA GLY A 162 -83.83 -45.30 -87.49
C GLY A 162 -83.91 -45.26 -89.02
N SER A 163 -82.83 -44.97 -89.75
CA SER A 163 -82.90 -44.85 -91.23
C SER A 163 -82.59 -46.18 -91.92
N GLU A 164 -83.59 -46.84 -92.50
CA GLU A 164 -83.50 -48.08 -93.31
C GLU A 164 -83.02 -47.82 -94.75
N ASP A 165 -81.95 -47.03 -94.92
CA ASP A 165 -81.37 -46.83 -96.25
C ASP A 165 -80.59 -48.09 -96.68
N SER A 166 -81.25 -48.96 -97.43
CA SER A 166 -80.74 -50.27 -97.87
C SER A 166 -79.40 -50.23 -98.64
N SER A 167 -79.06 -49.08 -99.24
CA SER A 167 -77.78 -48.86 -99.92
C SER A 167 -76.61 -48.69 -98.94
N LEU A 168 -76.88 -48.09 -97.78
CA LEU A 168 -75.93 -47.90 -96.68
C LEU A 168 -75.71 -49.20 -95.92
N GLN A 169 -76.78 -49.98 -95.70
CA GLN A 169 -76.70 -51.28 -95.03
C GLN A 169 -75.81 -52.26 -95.80
N SER A 170 -75.91 -52.29 -97.13
CA SER A 170 -75.15 -53.21 -97.98
C SER A 170 -73.69 -52.77 -98.26
N ALA A 171 -73.38 -51.47 -98.11
CA ALA A 171 -72.00 -50.98 -98.03
C ALA A 171 -71.37 -51.28 -96.65
N LEU A 172 -72.16 -51.18 -95.58
CA LEU A 172 -71.76 -51.52 -94.21
C LEU A 172 -71.48 -53.02 -94.08
N ASP A 173 -72.37 -53.88 -94.60
CA ASP A 173 -72.20 -55.34 -94.56
C ASP A 173 -70.93 -55.79 -95.31
N ARG A 174 -70.62 -55.19 -96.48
CA ARG A 174 -69.38 -55.46 -97.22
C ARG A 174 -68.11 -54.94 -96.53
N ALA A 175 -68.19 -53.83 -95.81
CA ALA A 175 -67.07 -53.30 -95.03
C ALA A 175 -66.84 -54.09 -93.72
N LEU A 176 -67.91 -54.66 -93.13
CA LEU A 176 -67.86 -55.43 -91.90
C LEU A 176 -67.38 -56.88 -92.10
N ASP A 177 -67.74 -57.54 -93.21
CA ASP A 177 -67.27 -58.91 -93.53
C ASP A 177 -65.75 -58.99 -93.74
N MET A 178 -65.09 -57.90 -94.12
CA MET A 178 -63.63 -57.81 -94.20
C MET A 178 -62.96 -57.30 -92.90
N GLY A 179 -63.76 -57.05 -91.86
CA GLY A 179 -63.39 -56.23 -90.71
C GLY A 179 -63.24 -56.97 -89.38
N GLU A 180 -63.91 -58.11 -89.14
CA GLU A 180 -63.98 -58.74 -87.81
C GLU A 180 -62.60 -59.15 -87.26
N GLY A 181 -61.76 -59.81 -88.08
CA GLY A 181 -60.39 -60.16 -87.68
C GLY A 181 -59.51 -58.93 -87.42
N LYS A 182 -59.72 -57.83 -88.16
CA LYS A 182 -59.00 -56.56 -87.96
C LYS A 182 -59.48 -55.84 -86.70
N LEU A 183 -60.78 -55.88 -86.41
CA LEU A 183 -61.41 -55.35 -85.20
C LEU A 183 -60.92 -56.07 -83.95
N GLN A 184 -60.84 -57.41 -83.97
CA GLN A 184 -60.35 -58.19 -82.84
C GLN A 184 -58.86 -57.94 -82.56
N ILE A 185 -58.04 -57.76 -83.61
CA ILE A 185 -56.65 -57.31 -83.49
C ILE A 185 -56.58 -55.90 -82.90
N GLN A 186 -57.45 -54.99 -83.32
CA GLN A 186 -57.54 -53.61 -82.82
C GLN A 186 -58.00 -53.55 -81.36
N GLN A 187 -58.91 -54.43 -80.96
CA GLN A 187 -59.40 -54.54 -79.58
C GLN A 187 -58.30 -55.04 -78.63
N LYS A 188 -57.63 -56.15 -78.94
CA LYS A 188 -56.47 -56.65 -78.15
C LYS A 188 -55.34 -55.62 -78.09
N SER A 189 -55.14 -54.90 -79.19
CA SER A 189 -54.17 -53.82 -79.29
C SER A 189 -54.54 -52.60 -78.43
N SER A 190 -55.83 -52.26 -78.34
CA SER A 190 -56.34 -51.18 -77.48
C SER A 190 -56.21 -51.53 -75.99
N GLU A 191 -56.44 -52.78 -75.60
CA GLU A 191 -56.24 -53.28 -74.24
C GLU A 191 -54.76 -53.18 -73.84
N LYS A 192 -53.86 -53.62 -74.72
CA LYS A 192 -52.42 -53.46 -74.53
C LYS A 192 -52.00 -51.99 -74.44
N GLY A 193 -52.62 -51.11 -75.22
CA GLY A 193 -52.40 -49.65 -75.15
C GLY A 193 -52.83 -49.07 -73.80
N GLU A 194 -53.98 -49.48 -73.28
CA GLU A 194 -54.49 -49.06 -71.97
C GLU A 194 -53.58 -49.51 -70.82
N GLU A 195 -53.12 -50.76 -70.84
CA GLU A 195 -52.15 -51.29 -69.86
C GLU A 195 -50.83 -50.51 -69.90
N ASN A 196 -50.34 -50.17 -71.09
CA ASN A 196 -49.12 -49.39 -71.25
C ASN A 196 -49.28 -47.93 -70.78
N ILE A 197 -50.43 -47.29 -71.04
CA ILE A 197 -50.73 -45.95 -70.52
C ILE A 197 -50.80 -45.99 -68.98
N LYS A 198 -51.47 -46.99 -68.38
CA LYS A 198 -51.48 -47.19 -66.92
C LYS A 198 -50.08 -47.40 -66.34
N ALA A 199 -49.23 -48.16 -67.04
CA ALA A 199 -47.83 -48.36 -66.65
C ALA A 199 -47.02 -47.05 -66.70
N VAL A 200 -47.24 -46.24 -67.75
CA VAL A 200 -46.66 -44.89 -67.87
C VAL A 200 -47.12 -43.98 -66.73
N GLU A 201 -48.41 -43.95 -66.41
CA GLU A 201 -48.94 -43.12 -65.32
C GLU A 201 -48.37 -43.53 -63.95
N LYS A 202 -48.27 -44.85 -63.69
CA LYS A 202 -47.63 -45.37 -62.48
C LYS A 202 -46.17 -44.91 -62.38
N THR A 203 -45.44 -44.97 -63.48
CA THR A 203 -44.02 -44.58 -63.55
C THR A 203 -43.84 -43.07 -63.40
N LEU A 204 -44.76 -42.27 -63.95
CA LEU A 204 -44.78 -40.82 -63.76
C LEU A 204 -45.02 -40.42 -62.29
N ASN A 205 -45.91 -41.14 -61.60
CA ASN A 205 -46.13 -40.92 -60.17
C ASN A 205 -44.88 -41.25 -59.33
N ILE A 206 -44.14 -42.31 -59.68
CA ILE A 206 -42.84 -42.65 -59.03
C ILE A 206 -41.84 -41.52 -59.21
N ALA A 207 -41.71 -40.97 -60.43
CA ALA A 207 -40.82 -39.83 -60.68
C ALA A 207 -41.22 -38.59 -59.84
N LYS A 208 -42.53 -38.34 -59.67
CA LYS A 208 -43.04 -37.24 -58.85
C LYS A 208 -42.73 -37.43 -57.35
N GLU A 209 -42.84 -38.64 -56.82
CA GLU A 209 -42.44 -38.92 -55.43
C GLU A 209 -40.93 -38.74 -55.22
N HIS A 210 -40.10 -39.15 -56.17
CA HIS A 210 -38.65 -38.88 -56.10
C HIS A 210 -38.36 -37.38 -56.06
N TYR A 211 -39.06 -36.55 -56.84
CA TYR A 211 -38.91 -35.10 -56.81
C TYR A 211 -39.33 -34.46 -55.48
N ARG A 212 -40.40 -34.98 -54.84
CA ARG A 212 -40.77 -34.56 -53.48
C ARG A 212 -39.69 -34.91 -52.45
N ALA A 213 -39.16 -36.13 -52.50
CA ALA A 213 -38.08 -36.56 -51.62
C ALA A 213 -36.81 -35.69 -51.79
N VAL A 214 -36.48 -35.29 -53.03
CA VAL A 214 -35.39 -34.34 -53.30
C VAL A 214 -35.63 -33.00 -52.62
N LYS A 215 -36.85 -32.47 -52.69
CA LYS A 215 -37.21 -31.20 -52.03
C LYS A 215 -37.08 -31.31 -50.50
N ASP A 216 -37.61 -32.37 -49.90
CA ASP A 216 -37.57 -32.57 -48.45
C ASP A 216 -36.14 -32.69 -47.92
N GLU A 217 -35.26 -33.44 -48.61
CA GLU A 217 -33.85 -33.55 -48.20
C GLU A 217 -33.09 -32.23 -48.36
N LEU A 218 -33.44 -31.39 -49.34
CA LEU A 218 -32.86 -30.06 -49.51
C LEU A 218 -33.31 -29.08 -48.41
N GLU A 219 -34.56 -29.14 -47.98
CA GLU A 219 -35.07 -28.34 -46.84
C GLU A 219 -34.41 -28.74 -45.52
N LYS A 220 -34.27 -30.06 -45.25
CA LYS A 220 -33.53 -30.55 -44.07
C LYS A 220 -32.09 -30.06 -44.07
N ALA A 221 -31.40 -30.17 -45.21
CA ALA A 221 -30.03 -29.71 -45.36
C ALA A 221 -29.88 -28.19 -45.14
N TRP A 222 -30.89 -27.41 -45.54
CA TRP A 222 -30.93 -25.97 -45.30
C TRP A 222 -31.06 -25.60 -43.82
N HIS A 223 -31.98 -26.25 -43.09
CA HIS A 223 -32.21 -26.02 -41.66
C HIS A 223 -30.98 -26.37 -40.82
N LEU A 224 -30.30 -27.48 -41.12
CA LEU A 224 -29.05 -27.87 -40.43
C LEU A 224 -27.96 -26.78 -40.54
N GLY A 225 -27.87 -26.12 -41.69
CA GLY A 225 -26.92 -25.01 -41.90
C GLY A 225 -27.28 -23.73 -41.15
N GLU A 226 -28.56 -23.51 -40.82
CA GLU A 226 -29.02 -22.37 -40.01
C GLU A 226 -28.82 -22.64 -38.51
N GLU A 227 -29.14 -23.85 -38.07
CA GLU A 227 -28.90 -24.32 -36.71
C GLU A 227 -27.41 -24.25 -36.33
N SER A 228 -26.52 -24.68 -37.22
CA SER A 228 -25.07 -24.61 -37.00
C SER A 228 -24.55 -23.18 -36.79
N ILE A 229 -25.13 -22.20 -37.50
CA ILE A 229 -24.74 -20.79 -37.37
C ILE A 229 -25.25 -20.21 -36.04
N ASN A 230 -26.47 -20.57 -35.65
CA ASN A 230 -27.04 -20.15 -34.36
C ASN A 230 -26.27 -20.74 -33.19
N GLN A 231 -25.87 -22.02 -33.27
CA GLN A 231 -25.01 -22.65 -32.27
C GLN A 231 -23.65 -21.95 -32.17
N ALA A 232 -23.01 -21.65 -33.30
CA ALA A 232 -21.73 -20.94 -33.29
C ALA A 232 -21.85 -19.49 -32.75
N ALA A 233 -22.97 -18.81 -33.00
CA ALA A 233 -23.26 -17.51 -32.40
C ALA A 233 -23.43 -17.60 -30.87
N ASN A 234 -24.15 -18.61 -30.38
CA ASN A 234 -24.31 -18.84 -28.94
C ASN A 234 -22.99 -19.13 -28.24
N VAL A 235 -22.12 -19.96 -28.83
CA VAL A 235 -20.78 -20.22 -28.29
C VAL A 235 -19.95 -18.93 -28.28
N ALA A 236 -19.94 -18.15 -29.37
CA ALA A 236 -19.23 -16.87 -29.42
C ALA A 236 -19.68 -15.89 -28.32
N THR A 237 -20.99 -15.80 -28.08
CA THR A 237 -21.55 -14.99 -26.99
C THR A 237 -21.07 -15.48 -25.63
N HIS A 238 -21.09 -16.80 -25.41
CA HIS A 238 -20.66 -17.38 -24.14
C HIS A 238 -19.18 -17.15 -23.87
N VAL A 239 -18.34 -17.24 -24.90
CA VAL A 239 -16.91 -16.94 -24.78
C VAL A 239 -16.68 -15.44 -24.55
N LEU A 240 -17.40 -14.56 -25.25
CA LEU A 240 -17.32 -13.12 -25.02
C LEU A 240 -17.65 -12.73 -23.58
N SER A 241 -18.75 -13.26 -23.01
CA SER A 241 -19.09 -12.98 -21.61
C SER A 241 -17.99 -13.43 -20.64
N ARG A 242 -17.36 -14.58 -20.90
CA ARG A 242 -16.24 -15.09 -20.09
C ARG A 242 -14.98 -14.24 -20.21
N VAL A 243 -14.61 -13.85 -21.43
CA VAL A 243 -13.45 -12.98 -21.69
C VAL A 243 -13.64 -11.60 -21.05
N LEU A 244 -14.85 -11.04 -21.11
CA LEU A 244 -15.20 -9.80 -20.42
C LEU A 244 -15.12 -9.95 -18.90
N GLY A 245 -15.64 -11.05 -18.34
CA GLY A 245 -15.49 -11.36 -16.92
C GLY A 245 -14.02 -11.46 -16.48
N ALA A 246 -13.20 -12.15 -17.27
CA ALA A 246 -11.75 -12.27 -17.06
C ALA A 246 -11.03 -10.91 -17.12
N ALA A 247 -11.41 -10.07 -18.08
CA ALA A 247 -10.90 -8.71 -18.21
C ALA A 247 -11.25 -7.84 -16.99
N CYS A 248 -12.49 -7.93 -16.50
CA CYS A 248 -12.95 -7.23 -15.30
C CYS A 248 -12.19 -7.66 -14.05
N ASN A 249 -12.03 -8.97 -13.84
CA ASN A 249 -11.25 -9.51 -12.73
C ASN A 249 -9.79 -9.05 -12.80
N SER A 250 -9.19 -9.09 -14.00
CA SER A 250 -7.82 -8.61 -14.22
C SER A 250 -7.68 -7.11 -13.92
N ALA A 251 -8.63 -6.28 -14.35
CA ALA A 251 -8.64 -4.85 -14.05
C ALA A 251 -8.76 -4.55 -12.54
N GLN A 252 -9.60 -5.32 -11.83
CA GLN A 252 -9.72 -5.22 -10.38
C GLN A 252 -8.40 -5.61 -9.69
N HIS A 253 -7.77 -6.71 -10.11
CA HIS A 253 -6.48 -7.13 -9.55
C HIS A 253 -5.37 -6.10 -9.83
N VAL A 254 -5.31 -5.54 -11.04
CA VAL A 254 -4.38 -4.45 -11.38
C VAL A 254 -4.54 -3.27 -10.42
N LYS A 255 -5.79 -2.87 -10.14
CA LYS A 255 -6.08 -1.80 -9.17
C LYS A 255 -5.59 -2.16 -7.77
N GLN A 256 -5.90 -3.37 -7.29
CA GLN A 256 -5.48 -3.84 -5.97
C GLN A 256 -3.95 -3.86 -5.82
N LEU A 257 -3.21 -4.31 -6.85
CA LEU A 257 -1.75 -4.29 -6.85
C LEU A 257 -1.18 -2.87 -6.82
N ARG A 258 -1.73 -1.94 -7.62
CA ARG A 258 -1.36 -0.51 -7.56
C ARG A 258 -1.56 0.06 -6.16
N ASP A 259 -2.68 -0.24 -5.52
CA ASP A 259 -2.96 0.24 -4.17
C ASP A 259 -2.03 -0.37 -3.13
N ARG A 260 -1.71 -1.67 -3.23
CA ARG A 260 -0.70 -2.34 -2.38
C ARG A 260 0.69 -1.70 -2.51
N HIS A 261 1.16 -1.44 -3.73
CA HIS A 261 2.44 -0.73 -3.94
C HIS A 261 2.45 0.68 -3.34
N ARG A 262 1.34 1.44 -3.48
CA ARG A 262 1.21 2.77 -2.85
C ARG A 262 1.21 2.70 -1.32
N ILE A 263 0.65 1.65 -0.74
CA ILE A 263 0.66 1.44 0.72
C ILE A 263 2.09 1.13 1.18
N LEU A 264 2.80 0.21 0.52
CA LEU A 264 4.18 -0.14 0.84
C LEU A 264 5.10 1.09 0.79
N LYS A 265 5.00 1.91 -0.26
CA LYS A 265 5.76 3.16 -0.39
C LYS A 265 5.50 4.11 0.78
N ARG A 266 4.23 4.36 1.12
CA ARG A 266 3.85 5.22 2.25
C ARG A 266 4.33 4.70 3.60
N GLN A 267 4.30 3.39 3.79
CA GLN A 267 4.81 2.76 5.02
C GLN A 267 6.33 2.95 5.13
N ALA A 268 7.08 2.73 4.06
CA ALA A 268 8.53 2.96 4.05
C ALA A 268 8.87 4.43 4.38
N ASP A 269 8.19 5.39 3.76
CA ASP A 269 8.40 6.83 4.04
C ASP A 269 8.08 7.19 5.50
N THR A 270 7.02 6.59 6.07
CA THR A 270 6.62 6.81 7.48
C THR A 270 7.68 6.26 8.43
N LEU A 271 8.16 5.03 8.21
CA LEU A 271 9.18 4.39 9.04
C LEU A 271 10.52 5.14 8.97
N LYS A 272 10.90 5.65 7.77
CA LYS A 272 12.07 6.53 7.62
C LYS A 272 11.93 7.80 8.44
N HIS A 273 10.75 8.42 8.45
CA HIS A 273 10.51 9.62 9.25
C HIS A 273 10.63 9.34 10.77
N GLU A 274 10.11 8.21 11.24
CA GLU A 274 10.26 7.78 12.64
C GLU A 274 11.72 7.54 13.03
N LEU A 275 12.49 6.83 12.18
CA LEU A 275 13.93 6.62 12.37
C LEU A 275 14.69 7.95 12.42
N PHE A 276 14.40 8.86 11.49
CA PHE A 276 15.03 10.18 11.44
C PHE A 276 14.76 10.98 12.72
N ASN A 277 13.51 11.00 13.18
CA ASN A 277 13.14 11.71 14.41
C ASN A 277 13.80 11.10 15.65
N ALA A 278 13.86 9.77 15.74
CA ALA A 278 14.54 9.06 16.83
C ALA A 278 16.06 9.37 16.83
N SER A 279 16.71 9.29 15.67
CA SER A 279 18.12 9.62 15.47
C SER A 279 18.44 11.07 15.82
N LYS A 280 17.61 12.01 15.36
CA LYS A 280 17.76 13.44 15.68
C LYS A 280 17.62 13.70 17.18
N SER A 281 16.58 13.13 17.80
CA SER A 281 16.33 13.30 19.24
C SER A 281 17.50 12.81 20.08
N ILE A 282 18.01 11.60 19.82
CA ILE A 282 19.12 11.05 20.59
C ILE A 282 20.44 11.79 20.35
N LYS A 283 20.70 12.28 19.13
CA LYS A 283 21.89 13.10 18.82
C LYS A 283 21.89 14.43 19.58
N VAL A 284 20.75 15.11 19.66
CA VAL A 284 20.63 16.36 20.41
C VAL A 284 20.88 16.11 21.90
N LEU A 285 20.22 15.10 22.49
CA LEU A 285 20.44 14.71 23.89
C LEU A 285 21.90 14.33 24.17
N TRP A 286 22.54 13.64 23.23
CA TRP A 286 23.96 13.28 23.36
C TRP A 286 24.88 14.49 23.28
N GLN A 287 24.65 15.43 22.36
CA GLN A 287 25.45 16.66 22.26
C GLN A 287 25.38 17.47 23.57
N ASP A 288 24.17 17.59 24.13
CA ASP A 288 23.97 18.25 25.42
C ASP A 288 24.67 17.50 26.56
N ALA A 289 24.59 16.17 26.58
CA ALA A 289 25.24 15.34 27.58
C ALA A 289 26.77 15.37 27.47
N LYS A 290 27.33 15.41 26.26
CA LYS A 290 28.78 15.42 25.99
C LYS A 290 29.49 16.63 26.58
N SER A 291 28.78 17.75 26.75
CA SER A 291 29.29 18.94 27.44
C SER A 291 29.54 18.71 28.94
N LEU A 292 28.97 17.66 29.53
CA LEU A 292 29.19 17.27 30.92
C LEU A 292 30.40 16.33 31.02
N VAL A 293 31.38 16.70 31.84
CA VAL A 293 32.60 15.91 32.04
C VAL A 293 32.26 14.47 32.48
N GLY A 294 32.78 13.49 31.73
CA GLY A 294 32.86 12.08 32.11
C GLY A 294 31.71 11.16 31.71
N VAL A 295 30.89 11.51 30.70
CA VAL A 295 29.88 10.59 30.14
C VAL A 295 30.54 9.24 29.83
N GLN A 296 29.90 8.12 30.21
CA GLN A 296 30.50 6.79 30.12
C GLN A 296 30.72 6.39 28.66
N GLN A 297 31.92 5.88 28.36
CA GLN A 297 32.29 5.31 27.05
C GLN A 297 31.29 4.25 26.56
N ALA A 298 30.73 3.45 27.47
CA ALA A 298 29.68 2.47 27.16
C ALA A 298 28.40 3.09 26.55
N MET A 299 28.03 4.33 26.93
CA MET A 299 26.88 5.02 26.33
C MET A 299 27.21 5.55 24.93
N GLU A 300 28.44 5.99 24.69
CA GLU A 300 28.91 6.42 23.37
C GLU A 300 28.96 5.25 22.40
N GLU A 301 29.48 4.10 22.85
CA GLU A 301 29.48 2.85 22.08
C GLU A 301 28.06 2.38 21.76
N ALA A 302 27.16 2.38 22.75
CA ALA A 302 25.74 2.03 22.54
C ALA A 302 25.04 2.99 21.57
N LEU A 303 25.34 4.29 21.64
CA LEU A 303 24.82 5.29 20.72
C LEU A 303 25.32 5.05 19.30
N ASN A 304 26.63 4.85 19.12
CA ASN A 304 27.22 4.62 17.81
C ASN A 304 26.67 3.34 17.17
N LEU A 305 26.48 2.27 17.95
CA LEU A 305 25.84 1.04 17.49
C LEU A 305 24.39 1.30 17.06
N THR A 306 23.60 2.01 17.88
CA THR A 306 22.20 2.33 17.57
C THR A 306 22.08 3.21 16.33
N LEU A 307 22.95 4.22 16.18
CA LEU A 307 22.97 5.09 15.00
C LEU A 307 23.39 4.34 13.73
N LYS A 308 24.29 3.36 13.85
CA LYS A 308 24.67 2.46 12.75
C LYS A 308 23.47 1.59 12.33
N GLU A 309 22.79 0.96 13.29
CA GLU A 309 21.57 0.18 13.02
C GLU A 309 20.48 1.04 12.34
N ILE A 310 20.27 2.28 12.80
CA ILE A 310 19.32 3.21 12.16
C ILE A 310 19.72 3.49 10.70
N THR A 311 21.02 3.69 10.43
CA THR A 311 21.51 3.98 9.08
C THR A 311 21.32 2.79 8.15
N GLU A 312 21.60 1.58 8.63
CA GLU A 312 21.38 0.34 7.87
C GLU A 312 19.89 0.11 7.58
N LEU A 313 19.01 0.40 8.54
CA LEU A 313 17.56 0.32 8.34
C LEU A 313 17.04 1.38 7.37
N ASP A 314 17.54 2.62 7.43
CA ASP A 314 17.17 3.68 6.48
C ASP A 314 17.53 3.31 5.04
N GLN A 315 18.74 2.76 4.82
CA GLN A 315 19.15 2.23 3.52
C GLN A 315 18.30 1.03 3.09
N GLY A 316 17.99 0.14 4.03
CA GLY A 316 17.14 -1.02 3.79
C GLY A 316 15.73 -0.65 3.33
N LEU A 317 15.13 0.38 3.94
CA LEU A 317 13.81 0.92 3.56
C LEU A 317 13.86 1.61 2.20
N GLU A 318 14.93 2.35 1.89
CA GLU A 318 15.09 2.99 0.57
C GLU A 318 15.20 1.94 -0.54
N GLN A 319 16.03 0.91 -0.35
CA GLN A 319 16.13 -0.21 -1.29
C GLN A 319 14.80 -0.93 -1.48
N GLN A 320 14.00 -1.05 -0.42
CA GLN A 320 12.68 -1.68 -0.52
C GLN A 320 11.70 -0.82 -1.32
N LYS A 321 11.71 0.50 -1.10
CA LYS A 321 10.93 1.46 -1.86
C LYS A 321 11.31 1.43 -3.34
N GLU A 322 12.60 1.50 -3.66
CA GLU A 322 13.10 1.41 -5.04
C GLU A 322 12.67 0.11 -5.72
N ARG A 323 12.78 -1.03 -5.03
CA ARG A 323 12.31 -2.33 -5.54
C ARG A 323 10.81 -2.36 -5.77
N SER A 324 10.00 -1.82 -4.85
CA SER A 324 8.55 -1.72 -5.05
C SER A 324 8.20 -0.84 -6.24
N GLU A 325 8.93 0.25 -6.48
CA GLU A 325 8.74 1.11 -7.65
C GLU A 325 9.20 0.45 -8.95
N ALA A 326 10.24 -0.38 -8.90
CA ALA A 326 10.70 -1.17 -10.04
C ALA A 326 9.65 -2.22 -10.43
N VAL A 327 9.15 -3.01 -9.47
CA VAL A 327 8.08 -3.99 -9.71
C VAL A 327 6.81 -3.32 -10.24
N ALA A 328 6.42 -2.18 -9.67
CA ALA A 328 5.27 -1.42 -10.17
C ALA A 328 5.47 -0.94 -11.61
N ARG A 329 6.67 -0.43 -11.96
CA ARG A 329 7.00 0.01 -13.33
C ARG A 329 7.04 -1.15 -14.32
N GLU A 330 7.62 -2.29 -13.95
CA GLU A 330 7.64 -3.48 -14.80
C GLU A 330 6.24 -4.04 -15.03
N PHE A 331 5.43 -4.07 -13.97
CA PHE A 331 4.02 -4.43 -14.05
C PHE A 331 3.25 -3.49 -14.99
N GLU A 332 3.37 -2.17 -14.81
CA GLU A 332 2.73 -1.18 -15.67
C GLU A 332 3.23 -1.28 -17.12
N GLY A 333 4.53 -1.49 -17.33
CA GLY A 333 5.11 -1.72 -18.65
C GLY A 333 4.55 -2.96 -19.33
N SER A 334 4.45 -4.07 -18.59
CA SER A 334 3.90 -5.34 -19.08
C SER A 334 2.42 -5.19 -19.43
N VAL A 335 1.64 -4.56 -18.56
CA VAL A 335 0.21 -4.27 -18.78
C VAL A 335 0.00 -3.35 -19.98
N ASN A 336 0.79 -2.29 -20.12
CA ASN A 336 0.70 -1.35 -21.25
C ASN A 336 1.14 -2.00 -22.57
N SER A 337 2.17 -2.85 -22.54
CA SER A 337 2.61 -3.61 -23.72
C SER A 337 1.57 -4.63 -24.18
N ALA A 338 0.87 -5.25 -23.23
CA ALA A 338 -0.25 -6.15 -23.52
C ALA A 338 -1.43 -5.39 -24.13
N GLY A 339 -1.73 -4.18 -23.63
CA GLY A 339 -2.79 -3.31 -24.16
C GLY A 339 -2.45 -2.55 -25.45
N GLY A 340 -1.32 -2.85 -26.11
CA GLY A 340 -0.78 -2.11 -27.25
C GLY A 340 -1.83 -1.68 -28.29
N THR A 341 -1.58 -0.56 -28.97
CA THR A 341 -2.52 0.15 -29.86
C THR A 341 -3.24 -0.79 -30.82
N ILE A 342 -4.42 -1.29 -30.42
CA ILE A 342 -5.30 -1.97 -31.34
C ILE A 342 -5.90 -0.89 -32.22
N THR A 343 -5.29 -0.67 -33.38
CA THR A 343 -5.87 0.13 -34.45
C THR A 343 -7.08 -0.63 -35.00
N TYR A 344 -8.24 -0.36 -34.42
CA TYR A 344 -9.51 -0.84 -34.95
C TYR A 344 -9.79 -0.09 -36.27
N GLY A 345 -9.74 -0.80 -37.40
CA GLY A 345 -9.98 -0.21 -38.74
C GLY A 345 -11.39 0.39 -38.85
N SER A 346 -11.49 1.65 -39.26
CA SER A 346 -12.57 2.63 -38.99
C SER A 346 -13.99 2.38 -39.56
N ASP A 347 -14.47 1.15 -39.70
CA ASP A 347 -15.85 0.95 -40.20
C ASP A 347 -16.91 1.19 -39.12
N THR A 348 -17.93 1.96 -39.45
CA THR A 348 -18.88 2.66 -38.56
C THR A 348 -20.01 1.82 -37.96
N THR A 349 -19.98 0.48 -38.09
CA THR A 349 -21.01 -0.44 -37.56
C THR A 349 -20.54 -1.29 -36.36
N ASP A 350 -19.39 -0.95 -35.78
CA ASP A 350 -18.56 -1.84 -34.97
C ASP A 350 -18.28 -1.29 -33.54
N ASN A 351 -19.25 -0.56 -32.96
CA ASN A 351 -19.01 0.18 -31.72
C ASN A 351 -18.93 -0.68 -30.45
N SER A 352 -19.50 -1.89 -30.41
CA SER A 352 -19.64 -2.65 -29.16
C SER A 352 -18.36 -3.35 -28.68
N VAL A 353 -17.50 -3.83 -29.59
CA VAL A 353 -16.19 -4.43 -29.23
C VAL A 353 -15.11 -3.35 -29.13
N ARG A 354 -15.23 -2.29 -29.96
CA ARG A 354 -14.31 -1.13 -29.96
C ARG A 354 -14.42 -0.25 -28.73
N SER A 355 -15.58 -0.25 -28.06
CA SER A 355 -15.81 0.55 -26.87
C SER A 355 -15.23 -0.06 -25.60
N ILE A 356 -14.52 -1.19 -25.66
CA ILE A 356 -13.74 -1.70 -24.52
C ILE A 356 -12.39 -0.98 -24.56
N PRO A 357 -12.18 0.12 -23.82
CA PRO A 357 -10.89 0.79 -23.79
C PRO A 357 -9.89 -0.12 -23.09
N LEU A 358 -9.15 -0.94 -23.83
CA LEU A 358 -8.06 -1.78 -23.31
C LEU A 358 -6.86 -0.96 -22.81
N ASN A 359 -6.98 0.37 -22.81
CA ASN A 359 -6.03 1.27 -22.17
C ASN A 359 -6.21 1.24 -20.64
N LEU A 360 -5.48 0.33 -19.99
CA LEU A 360 -5.49 0.07 -18.55
C LEU A 360 -4.86 1.20 -17.69
N THR A 361 -4.45 2.31 -18.30
CA THR A 361 -3.92 3.50 -17.58
C THR A 361 -5.03 4.40 -17.05
N ASN A 362 -6.17 4.51 -17.77
CA ASN A 362 -7.36 5.22 -17.33
C ASN A 362 -8.51 4.23 -17.37
N LEU A 363 -8.93 3.71 -16.20
CA LEU A 363 -9.95 2.65 -16.10
C LEU A 363 -11.37 3.24 -15.97
N PRO A 364 -12.18 3.35 -17.05
CA PRO A 364 -13.62 3.34 -16.97
C PRO A 364 -14.17 1.92 -17.26
N PHE A 365 -13.41 0.85 -16.99
CA PHE A 365 -13.93 -0.52 -17.12
C PHE A 365 -15.11 -0.81 -16.18
N ALA A 366 -15.24 -0.04 -15.10
CA ALA A 366 -16.33 -0.19 -14.16
C ALA A 366 -17.72 -0.04 -14.81
N SER A 367 -17.86 0.72 -15.90
CA SER A 367 -19.14 0.80 -16.61
C SER A 367 -19.44 -0.50 -17.37
N PHE A 368 -18.44 -1.09 -18.03
CA PHE A 368 -18.58 -2.31 -18.86
C PHE A 368 -18.67 -3.62 -18.07
N CYS A 369 -18.29 -3.60 -16.79
CA CYS A 369 -18.39 -4.78 -15.92
C CYS A 369 -19.79 -4.98 -15.31
N ASN A 370 -20.78 -4.17 -15.72
CA ASN A 370 -22.17 -4.38 -15.34
C ASN A 370 -22.82 -5.49 -16.16
N ALA A 371 -23.59 -6.36 -15.50
CA ALA A 371 -24.25 -7.52 -16.12
C ALA A 371 -25.17 -7.16 -17.31
N ASN A 372 -25.73 -5.94 -17.33
CA ASN A 372 -26.63 -5.47 -18.38
C ASN A 372 -25.92 -5.17 -19.71
N ASP A 373 -24.65 -4.75 -19.67
CA ASP A 373 -23.88 -4.44 -20.89
C ASP A 373 -23.42 -5.73 -21.58
N ASN A 374 -23.12 -6.79 -20.80
CA ASN A 374 -22.81 -8.13 -21.32
C ASN A 374 -23.98 -8.74 -22.11
N ALA A 375 -25.22 -8.55 -21.64
CA ALA A 375 -26.41 -9.04 -22.34
C ALA A 375 -26.65 -8.28 -23.66
N THR A 376 -26.38 -6.97 -23.69
CA THR A 376 -26.52 -6.12 -24.88
C THR A 376 -25.49 -6.46 -25.96
N LEU A 377 -24.25 -6.79 -25.55
CA LEU A 377 -23.19 -7.29 -26.44
C LEU A 377 -23.51 -8.67 -27.04
N GLY A 378 -24.10 -9.58 -26.24
CA GLY A 378 -24.55 -10.89 -26.71
C GLY A 378 -25.63 -10.80 -27.78
N ASN A 379 -26.60 -9.89 -27.62
CA ASN A 379 -27.68 -9.67 -28.61
C ASN A 379 -27.17 -9.09 -29.93
N GLY A 380 -26.08 -8.31 -29.90
CA GLY A 380 -25.49 -7.72 -31.09
C GLY A 380 -24.84 -8.73 -32.04
N LEU A 381 -24.33 -9.87 -31.53
CA LEU A 381 -23.60 -10.88 -32.31
C LEU A 381 -24.46 -11.65 -33.33
N GLY A 382 -25.78 -11.64 -33.16
CA GLY A 382 -26.73 -12.38 -34.02
C GLY A 382 -27.09 -11.71 -35.36
N ALA A 383 -26.66 -10.46 -35.62
CA ALA A 383 -27.29 -9.66 -36.67
C ALA A 383 -26.94 -10.06 -38.12
N THR A 384 -25.73 -10.53 -38.44
CA THR A 384 -25.38 -11.07 -39.79
C THR A 384 -24.14 -11.99 -39.78
N LYS A 385 -24.08 -12.94 -40.74
CA LYS A 385 -23.03 -13.98 -40.87
C LYS A 385 -21.60 -13.45 -41.04
N VAL A 386 -21.44 -12.35 -41.78
CA VAL A 386 -20.13 -11.71 -42.04
C VAL A 386 -19.65 -10.95 -40.80
N ALA A 387 -20.58 -10.36 -40.04
CA ALA A 387 -20.25 -9.68 -38.80
C ALA A 387 -19.72 -10.65 -37.73
N LEU A 388 -20.21 -11.89 -37.70
CA LEU A 388 -19.83 -12.87 -36.69
C LEU A 388 -18.36 -13.33 -36.82
N THR A 389 -17.89 -13.67 -38.02
CA THR A 389 -16.48 -14.07 -38.26
C THR A 389 -15.50 -12.93 -37.98
N LYS A 390 -15.84 -11.70 -38.35
CA LYS A 390 -15.02 -10.51 -38.04
C LYS A 390 -14.92 -10.31 -36.52
N ARG A 391 -16.05 -10.39 -35.82
CA ARG A 391 -16.11 -10.26 -34.35
C ARG A 391 -15.41 -11.39 -33.61
N MET A 392 -15.47 -12.62 -34.11
CA MET A 392 -14.69 -13.74 -33.56
C MET A 392 -13.17 -13.48 -33.64
N SER A 393 -12.68 -12.91 -34.74
CA SER A 393 -11.27 -12.54 -34.86
C SER A 393 -10.85 -11.43 -33.89
N GLU A 394 -11.73 -10.46 -33.61
CA GLU A 394 -11.47 -9.42 -32.61
C GLU A 394 -11.50 -9.99 -31.19
N LEU A 395 -12.44 -10.89 -30.91
CA LEU A 395 -12.54 -11.65 -29.66
C LEU A 395 -11.26 -12.43 -29.32
N VAL A 396 -10.64 -13.07 -30.32
CA VAL A 396 -9.34 -13.75 -30.14
C VAL A 396 -8.27 -12.76 -29.66
N LYS A 397 -8.19 -11.57 -30.27
CA LYS A 397 -7.24 -10.53 -29.86
C LYS A 397 -7.49 -10.05 -28.44
N VAL A 398 -8.75 -9.81 -28.07
CA VAL A 398 -9.11 -9.41 -26.69
C VAL A 398 -8.71 -10.51 -25.69
N THR A 399 -8.95 -11.77 -26.02
CA THR A 399 -8.58 -12.92 -25.17
C THR A 399 -7.07 -13.00 -24.95
N GLU A 400 -6.28 -12.81 -26.01
CA GLU A 400 -4.81 -12.78 -25.91
C GLU A 400 -4.31 -11.65 -25.00
N ILE A 401 -4.94 -10.47 -25.08
CA ILE A 401 -4.60 -9.33 -24.21
C ILE A 401 -4.94 -9.63 -22.76
N VAL A 402 -6.14 -10.16 -22.48
CA VAL A 402 -6.51 -10.57 -21.13
C VAL A 402 -5.53 -11.60 -20.59
N SER A 403 -5.13 -12.59 -21.39
CA SER A 403 -4.10 -13.58 -21.03
C SER A 403 -2.80 -12.95 -20.56
N ARG A 404 -2.25 -12.04 -21.37
CA ARG A 404 -0.99 -11.34 -21.06
C ARG A 404 -1.13 -10.48 -19.80
N VAL A 405 -2.25 -9.81 -19.61
CA VAL A 405 -2.52 -8.99 -18.40
C VAL A 405 -2.66 -9.86 -17.16
N THR A 406 -3.39 -10.99 -17.24
CA THR A 406 -3.52 -11.95 -16.14
C THR A 406 -2.17 -12.54 -15.75
N HIS A 407 -1.33 -12.88 -16.74
CA HIS A 407 0.04 -13.34 -16.49
C HIS A 407 0.90 -12.27 -15.79
N ALA A 408 0.89 -11.03 -16.30
CA ALA A 408 1.62 -9.92 -15.70
C ALA A 408 1.17 -9.62 -14.25
N THR A 409 -0.14 -9.73 -14.00
CA THR A 409 -0.74 -9.55 -12.68
C THR A 409 -0.29 -10.65 -11.71
N THR A 410 -0.26 -11.91 -12.17
CA THR A 410 0.19 -13.05 -11.35
C THR A 410 1.67 -12.93 -10.98
N MET A 411 2.52 -12.55 -11.94
CA MET A 411 3.95 -12.31 -11.69
C MET A 411 4.16 -11.15 -10.71
N SER A 412 3.49 -10.03 -10.92
CA SER A 412 3.55 -8.88 -10.02
C SER A 412 3.03 -9.19 -8.62
N GLU A 413 2.00 -10.03 -8.49
CA GLU A 413 1.47 -10.46 -7.18
C GLU A 413 2.49 -11.30 -6.40
N LYS A 414 3.19 -12.21 -7.08
CA LYS A 414 4.27 -12.99 -6.46
C LYS A 414 5.38 -12.07 -5.92
N ASP A 415 5.83 -11.13 -6.73
CA ASP A 415 6.88 -10.18 -6.33
C ASP A 415 6.42 -9.24 -5.22
N THR A 416 5.16 -8.77 -5.30
CA THR A 416 4.54 -7.94 -4.26
C THR A 416 4.45 -8.69 -2.94
N THR A 417 4.13 -9.99 -2.95
CA THR A 417 4.04 -10.81 -1.73
C THR A 417 5.41 -10.92 -1.03
N VAL A 418 6.48 -11.14 -1.81
CA VAL A 418 7.86 -11.14 -1.28
C VAL A 418 8.25 -9.77 -0.73
N LEU A 419 7.82 -8.68 -1.38
CA LEU A 419 8.06 -7.33 -0.89
C LEU A 419 7.31 -7.04 0.41
N VAL A 420 6.06 -7.49 0.55
CA VAL A 420 5.25 -7.34 1.76
C VAL A 420 5.88 -8.07 2.94
N SER A 421 6.33 -9.32 2.76
CA SER A 421 6.98 -10.06 3.85
C SER A 421 8.27 -9.38 4.31
N LYS A 422 9.08 -8.87 3.36
CA LYS A 422 10.29 -8.12 3.68
C LYS A 422 9.99 -6.76 4.35
N ALA A 423 8.89 -6.10 3.95
CA ALA A 423 8.39 -4.87 4.59
C ALA A 423 8.12 -5.09 6.06
N GLU A 424 7.41 -6.18 6.38
CA GLU A 424 6.99 -6.46 7.74
C GLU A 424 8.19 -6.81 8.63
N GLU A 425 9.16 -7.56 8.11
CA GLU A 425 10.42 -7.81 8.81
C GLU A 425 11.18 -6.50 9.10
N GLN A 426 11.31 -5.62 8.11
CA GLN A 426 11.97 -4.32 8.30
C GLN A 426 11.20 -3.43 9.27
N ARG A 427 9.87 -3.41 9.19
CA ARG A 427 9.01 -2.69 10.12
C ARG A 427 9.24 -3.12 11.56
N GLN A 428 9.28 -4.42 11.83
CA GLN A 428 9.53 -4.93 13.18
C GLN A 428 10.91 -4.50 13.68
N LYS A 429 11.95 -4.57 12.84
CA LYS A 429 13.29 -4.06 13.18
C LYS A 429 13.28 -2.56 13.47
N VAL A 430 12.57 -1.75 12.67
CA VAL A 430 12.45 -0.30 12.89
C VAL A 430 11.79 0.00 14.23
N VAL A 431 10.65 -0.63 14.52
CA VAL A 431 9.93 -0.43 15.79
C VAL A 431 10.82 -0.76 16.98
N GLU A 432 11.55 -1.87 16.90
CA GLU A 432 12.47 -2.31 17.94
C GLU A 432 13.68 -1.37 18.10
N THR A 433 14.30 -0.93 17.01
CA THR A 433 15.41 0.02 17.04
C THR A 433 14.96 1.39 17.56
N VAL A 434 13.77 1.87 17.17
CA VAL A 434 13.20 3.12 17.70
C VAL A 434 12.93 2.99 19.21
N ARG A 435 12.43 1.84 19.67
CA ARG A 435 12.24 1.56 21.10
C ARG A 435 13.58 1.60 21.85
N LYS A 436 14.59 0.86 21.39
CA LYS A 436 15.96 0.87 21.97
C LYS A 436 16.55 2.28 21.99
N THR A 437 16.34 3.06 20.93
CA THR A 437 16.79 4.45 20.83
C THR A 437 16.12 5.33 21.89
N ARG A 438 14.81 5.20 22.10
CA ARG A 438 14.09 5.93 23.15
C ARG A 438 14.58 5.53 24.55
N GLU A 439 14.82 4.25 24.80
CA GLU A 439 15.36 3.79 26.08
C GLU A 439 16.77 4.32 26.34
N LEU A 440 17.62 4.34 25.32
CA LEU A 440 18.95 4.93 25.42
C LEU A 440 18.88 6.44 25.65
N ALA A 441 17.97 7.14 24.96
CA ALA A 441 17.71 8.56 25.18
C ALA A 441 17.25 8.84 26.63
N THR A 442 16.37 8.01 27.19
CA THR A 442 15.96 8.11 28.61
C THR A 442 17.14 7.88 29.55
N LYS A 443 18.00 6.89 29.29
CA LYS A 443 19.20 6.64 30.09
C LYS A 443 20.18 7.81 30.03
N ILE A 444 20.38 8.40 28.85
CA ILE A 444 21.22 9.59 28.67
C ILE A 444 20.65 10.77 29.46
N ALA A 445 19.34 11.02 29.36
CA ALA A 445 18.68 12.08 30.11
C ALA A 445 18.83 11.88 31.62
N GLN A 446 18.56 10.68 32.15
CA GLN A 446 18.73 10.37 33.57
C GLN A 446 20.17 10.58 34.07
N GLU A 447 21.16 10.15 33.28
CA GLU A 447 22.57 10.35 33.64
C GLU A 447 22.97 11.82 33.57
N GLN A 448 22.41 12.59 32.64
CA GLN A 448 22.56 14.04 32.55
C GLN A 448 22.03 14.71 33.83
N THR A 449 20.82 14.35 34.25
CA THR A 449 20.18 14.82 35.49
C THR A 449 21.06 14.51 36.71
N ARG A 450 21.48 13.25 36.84
CA ARG A 450 22.31 12.78 37.95
C ARG A 450 23.63 13.56 38.03
N ARG A 451 24.23 13.88 36.89
CA ARG A 451 25.49 14.63 36.84
C ARG A 451 25.32 16.11 37.16
N LYS A 452 24.29 16.75 36.64
CA LYS A 452 23.94 18.13 37.02
C LYS A 452 23.72 18.22 38.54
N ALA A 453 22.99 17.25 39.11
CA ALA A 453 22.79 17.14 40.55
C ALA A 453 24.10 17.04 41.33
N LYS A 454 25.00 16.14 40.89
CA LYS A 454 26.31 15.96 41.52
C LYS A 454 27.18 17.21 41.45
N ALA A 455 27.25 17.87 40.29
CA ALA A 455 28.02 19.10 40.11
C ALA A 455 27.50 20.24 40.99
N PHE A 456 26.17 20.40 41.07
CA PHE A 456 25.54 21.37 41.96
C PHE A 456 25.85 21.07 43.44
N ALA A 457 25.70 19.82 43.87
CA ALA A 457 25.96 19.41 45.25
C ALA A 457 27.42 19.65 45.65
N GLN A 458 28.39 19.33 44.77
CA GLN A 458 29.81 19.60 44.99
C GLN A 458 30.13 21.10 45.06
N ALA A 459 29.50 21.91 44.20
CA ALA A 459 29.68 23.36 44.23
C ALA A 459 29.15 23.96 45.55
N LEU A 460 27.99 23.47 46.01
CA LEU A 460 27.38 23.93 47.26
C LEU A 460 28.16 23.43 48.50
N GLU A 461 28.67 22.21 48.48
CA GLU A 461 29.58 21.67 49.50
C GLU A 461 30.80 22.58 49.68
N SER A 462 31.45 22.96 48.57
CA SER A 462 32.61 23.86 48.60
C SER A 462 32.29 25.23 49.20
N ILE A 463 31.08 25.75 48.93
CA ILE A 463 30.59 27.02 49.50
C ILE A 463 30.36 26.87 51.01
N ILE A 464 29.68 25.80 51.44
CA ILE A 464 29.41 25.47 52.83
C ILE A 464 30.71 25.34 53.63
N ILE A 465 31.69 24.58 53.11
CA ILE A 465 33.02 24.43 53.72
C ILE A 465 33.69 25.81 53.89
N SER A 466 33.52 26.70 52.92
CA SER A 466 34.09 28.05 52.99
C SER A 466 33.42 28.90 54.07
N PHE A 467 32.08 28.90 54.19
CA PHE A 467 31.39 29.57 55.28
C PHE A 467 31.80 29.04 56.65
N CYS A 468 31.93 27.72 56.79
CA CYS A 468 32.42 27.11 58.01
C CYS A 468 33.83 27.54 58.38
N ARG A 469 34.72 27.68 57.38
CA ARG A 469 36.07 28.21 57.57
C ARG A 469 36.02 29.68 58.05
N PHE A 470 35.14 30.50 57.48
CA PHE A 470 34.99 31.90 57.88
C PHE A 470 34.46 32.02 59.31
N ALA A 471 33.42 31.25 59.66
CA ALA A 471 32.86 31.23 61.00
C ALA A 471 33.91 30.88 62.05
N LYS A 472 34.71 29.83 61.82
CA LYS A 472 35.84 29.48 62.71
C LYS A 472 36.85 30.62 62.88
N ARG A 473 37.20 31.32 61.80
CA ARG A 473 38.13 32.47 61.85
C ARG A 473 37.54 33.66 62.59
N ILE A 474 36.24 33.94 62.44
CA ILE A 474 35.55 35.02 63.14
C ILE A 474 35.50 34.73 64.64
N ILE A 475 35.12 33.50 65.04
CA ILE A 475 35.12 33.08 66.44
C ILE A 475 36.52 33.20 67.05
N ALA A 476 37.56 32.72 66.35
CA ALA A 476 38.94 32.85 66.81
C ALA A 476 39.38 34.32 66.96
N ALA A 477 38.97 35.20 66.04
CA ALA A 477 39.24 36.63 66.14
C ALA A 477 38.51 37.25 67.35
N ASN A 478 37.31 36.78 67.71
CA ASN A 478 36.61 37.23 68.90
C ASN A 478 37.35 36.87 70.19
N LEU A 479 37.78 35.62 70.32
CA LEU A 479 38.55 35.17 71.48
C LEU A 479 39.85 35.98 71.63
N GLN A 480 40.52 36.28 70.52
CA GLN A 480 41.70 37.13 70.52
C GLN A 480 41.38 38.58 70.92
N LYS A 481 40.27 39.13 70.43
CA LYS A 481 39.78 40.46 70.83
C LYS A 481 39.53 40.54 72.33
N ASP A 482 38.84 39.55 72.89
CA ASP A 482 38.46 39.52 74.31
C ASP A 482 39.70 39.42 75.20
N LYS A 483 40.67 38.58 74.82
CA LYS A 483 41.98 38.49 75.48
C LYS A 483 42.72 39.84 75.46
N LEU A 484 42.80 40.49 74.30
CA LEU A 484 43.46 41.79 74.16
C LEU A 484 42.74 42.89 74.94
N ALA A 485 41.41 42.83 75.08
CA ALA A 485 40.65 43.76 75.89
C ALA A 485 40.96 43.63 77.38
N GLU A 486 41.10 42.40 77.87
CA GLU A 486 41.57 42.12 79.22
C GLU A 486 43.00 42.66 79.44
N GLU A 487 43.91 42.40 78.49
CA GLU A 487 45.29 42.92 78.53
C GLU A 487 45.35 44.46 78.57
N VAL A 488 44.54 45.19 77.77
CA VAL A 488 44.43 46.67 77.86
C VAL A 488 43.99 47.09 79.26
N ALA A 489 42.97 46.43 79.82
CA ALA A 489 42.41 46.82 81.12
C ALA A 489 43.46 46.70 82.24
N THR A 490 44.23 45.61 82.25
CA THR A 490 45.36 45.42 83.17
C THR A 490 46.45 46.48 82.96
N LEU A 491 46.86 46.70 81.70
CA LEU A 491 47.89 47.67 81.36
C LEU A 491 47.51 49.13 81.60
N LYS A 492 46.23 49.45 81.70
CA LYS A 492 45.75 50.81 82.03
C LYS A 492 45.92 51.12 83.52
N ILE A 493 45.76 50.12 84.37
CA ILE A 493 45.87 50.25 85.83
C ILE A 493 47.34 50.33 86.26
N ASN A 494 48.19 49.45 85.71
CA ASN A 494 49.59 49.27 86.12
C ASN A 494 50.46 50.54 86.13
N PRO A 495 50.61 51.32 85.04
CA PRO A 495 51.48 52.50 85.03
C PRO A 495 50.98 53.60 85.97
N SER A 496 49.68 53.77 86.16
CA SER A 496 49.14 54.75 87.12
C SER A 496 49.35 54.32 88.57
N ALA A 497 49.15 53.03 88.87
CA ALA A 497 49.36 52.47 90.21
C ALA A 497 50.84 52.47 90.58
N GLU A 498 51.72 52.03 89.68
CA GLU A 498 53.17 51.97 89.90
C GLU A 498 53.82 53.36 89.87
N SER A 499 53.35 54.29 89.02
CA SER A 499 53.77 55.69 89.11
C SER A 499 53.35 56.33 90.43
N ARG A 500 52.17 55.99 90.97
CA ARG A 500 51.73 56.46 92.29
C ARG A 500 52.56 55.84 93.42
N ILE A 501 52.85 54.54 93.34
CA ILE A 501 53.73 53.87 94.31
C ILE A 501 55.14 54.47 94.27
N ALA A 502 55.67 54.75 93.07
CA ALA A 502 56.92 55.48 92.90
C ALA A 502 56.82 56.90 93.50
N GLY A 503 55.79 57.68 93.16
CA GLY A 503 55.59 59.02 93.75
C GLY A 503 55.54 59.00 95.29
N GLN A 504 54.75 58.08 95.86
CA GLN A 504 54.63 57.92 97.32
C GLN A 504 55.94 57.48 97.99
N ALA A 505 56.68 56.56 97.37
CA ALA A 505 58.01 56.16 97.85
C ALA A 505 59.02 57.33 97.79
N TRP A 506 58.84 58.27 96.85
CA TRP A 506 59.68 59.46 96.74
C TRP A 506 59.32 60.57 97.74
N GLU A 507 58.04 60.72 98.09
CA GLU A 507 57.54 61.73 99.05
C GLU A 507 57.85 61.37 100.51
N ALA A 508 57.94 60.07 100.84
CA ALA A 508 58.06 59.60 102.23
C ALA A 508 59.42 59.87 102.91
N GLU A 509 60.47 60.28 102.21
CA GLU A 509 61.86 60.35 102.73
C GLU A 509 62.50 61.76 102.78
N THR A 510 61.70 62.81 103.02
CA THR A 510 62.09 64.23 103.29
C THR A 510 62.62 65.11 102.14
N LYS A 511 61.99 66.30 102.05
CA LYS A 511 62.07 67.42 101.07
C LYS A 511 61.54 67.12 99.65
N PRO A 512 60.64 67.97 99.11
CA PRO A 512 59.97 67.73 97.84
C PRO A 512 60.96 67.94 96.70
N GLN A 513 61.56 66.86 96.22
CA GLN A 513 62.13 66.84 94.88
C GLN A 513 61.17 66.08 93.99
N GLU A 514 60.82 66.71 92.87
CA GLU A 514 60.05 66.09 91.80
C GLU A 514 60.69 64.75 91.40
N ILE A 515 59.85 63.78 91.05
CA ILE A 515 60.27 62.50 90.47
C ILE A 515 61.28 62.80 89.34
N PRO A 516 62.43 62.08 89.23
CA PRO A 516 63.38 62.28 88.15
C PRO A 516 62.67 62.32 86.81
N GLN A 517 62.94 63.36 86.02
CA GLN A 517 62.24 63.62 84.76
C GLN A 517 62.23 62.39 83.85
N GLU A 518 63.33 61.63 83.79
CA GLU A 518 63.44 60.38 83.04
C GLU A 518 62.45 59.27 83.46
N VAL A 519 62.07 59.21 84.74
CA VAL A 519 61.06 58.26 85.25
C VAL A 519 59.65 58.75 84.88
N GLY A 520 59.37 60.05 85.04
CA GLY A 520 58.10 60.65 84.61
C GLY A 520 57.87 60.54 83.09
N ASP A 521 58.91 60.78 82.30
CA ASP A 521 58.89 60.64 80.84
C ASP A 521 58.67 59.18 80.43
N SER A 522 59.23 58.21 81.17
CA SER A 522 59.02 56.77 80.90
C SER A 522 57.57 56.32 81.15
N PHE A 523 56.92 56.79 82.22
CA PHE A 523 55.50 56.52 82.47
C PHE A 523 54.58 57.28 81.50
N THR A 524 54.97 58.48 81.07
CA THR A 524 54.28 59.22 80.02
C THR A 524 54.35 58.46 78.68
N TYR A 525 55.53 57.98 78.31
CA TYR A 525 55.77 57.14 77.15
C TYR A 525 54.94 55.85 77.20
N ALA A 526 54.97 55.13 78.32
CA ALA A 526 54.15 53.93 78.53
C ALA A 526 52.64 54.23 78.42
N SER A 527 52.17 55.33 79.00
CA SER A 527 50.77 55.76 78.91
C SER A 527 50.34 56.08 77.48
N VAL A 528 51.22 56.67 76.66
CA VAL A 528 50.97 56.93 75.23
C VAL A 528 50.82 55.61 74.47
N HIS A 529 51.69 54.62 74.74
CA HIS A 529 51.62 53.31 74.09
C HIS A 529 50.37 52.51 74.49
N VAL A 530 49.97 52.56 75.77
CA VAL A 530 48.71 51.95 76.24
C VAL A 530 47.49 52.61 75.58
N LYS A 531 47.45 53.95 75.47
CA LYS A 531 46.37 54.67 74.74
C LYS A 531 46.35 54.32 73.26
N LEU A 532 47.51 54.16 72.63
CA LEU A 532 47.61 53.75 71.22
C LEU A 532 47.09 52.32 71.02
N PHE A 533 47.42 51.40 71.92
CA PHE A 533 46.89 50.04 71.95
C PHE A 533 45.37 50.05 72.12
N GLU A 534 44.83 50.75 73.12
CA GLU A 534 43.39 50.90 73.38
C GLU A 534 42.65 51.44 72.14
N LYS A 535 43.18 52.49 71.51
CA LYS A 535 42.62 53.07 70.28
C LYS A 535 42.59 52.06 69.13
N ARG A 536 43.68 51.32 68.91
CA ARG A 536 43.78 50.32 67.84
C ARG A 536 42.84 49.14 68.10
N LEU A 537 42.71 48.69 69.35
CA LEU A 537 41.77 47.65 69.75
C LEU A 537 40.32 48.09 69.51
N HIS A 538 39.96 49.33 69.89
CA HIS A 538 38.61 49.86 69.70
C HIS A 538 38.23 49.93 68.21
N GLN A 539 39.11 50.48 67.37
CA GLN A 539 38.90 50.53 65.92
C GLN A 539 38.75 49.13 65.29
N THR A 540 39.57 48.17 65.73
CA THR A 540 39.52 46.80 65.23
C THR A 540 38.26 46.07 65.73
N THR A 541 37.80 46.39 66.94
CA THR A 541 36.55 45.86 67.51
C THR A 541 35.33 46.34 66.73
N ALA A 542 35.26 47.63 66.39
CA ALA A 542 34.18 48.18 65.56
C ALA A 542 34.15 47.52 64.17
N LEU A 543 35.32 47.35 63.54
CA LEU A 543 35.45 46.66 62.26
C LEU A 543 35.05 45.17 62.36
N TYR A 544 35.43 44.49 63.44
CA TYR A 544 35.00 43.12 63.72
C TYR A 544 33.47 43.02 63.83
N GLN A 545 32.82 43.88 64.64
CA GLN A 545 31.37 43.87 64.81
C GLN A 545 30.62 44.14 63.49
N ALA A 546 31.13 45.04 62.66
CA ALA A 546 30.56 45.31 61.34
C ALA A 546 30.59 44.06 60.43
N VAL A 547 31.72 43.34 60.37
CA VAL A 547 31.85 42.12 59.56
C VAL A 547 31.00 40.97 60.12
N VAL A 548 30.90 40.81 61.44
CA VAL A 548 30.01 39.81 62.05
C VAL A 548 28.56 40.08 61.67
N LYS A 549 28.12 41.34 61.76
CA LYS A 549 26.77 41.75 61.37
C LYS A 549 26.53 41.49 59.88
N GLU A 550 27.45 41.90 59.01
CA GLU A 550 27.34 41.69 57.56
C GLU A 550 27.33 40.20 57.19
N PHE A 551 28.18 39.40 57.84
CA PHE A 551 28.20 37.95 57.64
C PHE A 551 26.87 37.31 58.06
N GLY A 552 26.33 37.69 59.23
CA GLY A 552 25.05 37.18 59.71
C GLY A 552 23.85 37.61 58.86
N GLU A 553 23.79 38.87 58.42
CA GLU A 553 22.75 39.35 57.50
C GLU A 553 22.84 38.67 56.13
N GLY A 554 24.06 38.47 55.62
CA GLY A 554 24.26 37.76 54.36
C GLY A 554 23.87 36.28 54.44
N LEU A 555 24.15 35.60 55.56
CA LEU A 555 23.67 34.23 55.81
C LEU A 555 22.14 34.17 55.91
N LYS A 556 21.50 35.15 56.56
CA LYS A 556 20.03 35.24 56.61
C LYS A 556 19.41 35.45 55.22
N LYS A 557 20.00 36.31 54.38
CA LYS A 557 19.55 36.53 52.99
C LYS A 557 19.75 35.27 52.15
N ALA A 558 20.88 34.59 52.31
CA ALA A 558 21.17 33.31 51.67
C ALA A 558 20.18 32.22 52.09
N ALA A 559 19.79 32.18 53.37
CA ALA A 559 18.80 31.24 53.92
C ALA A 559 17.33 31.66 53.65
N GLY A 560 17.08 32.81 53.02
CA GLY A 560 15.75 33.34 52.71
C GLY A 560 15.10 32.70 51.48
N ASN A 561 14.23 33.46 50.80
CA ASN A 561 13.37 32.97 49.71
C ASN A 561 14.09 32.20 48.58
N SER A 562 15.37 32.49 48.33
CA SER A 562 16.18 31.82 47.29
C SER A 562 16.62 30.40 47.66
N MET A 563 16.76 30.07 48.95
CA MET A 563 17.07 28.71 49.44
C MET A 563 15.93 28.04 50.19
N ALA A 564 14.72 28.62 50.18
CA ALA A 564 13.53 27.98 50.74
C ALA A 564 13.24 26.60 50.12
N ARG A 565 13.69 26.35 48.88
CA ARG A 565 13.62 25.03 48.22
C ARG A 565 14.64 24.01 48.76
N TYR A 566 15.64 24.48 49.51
CA TYR A 566 16.73 23.70 50.10
C TYR A 566 16.72 23.85 51.62
N ILE A 567 15.63 23.42 52.26
CA ILE A 567 15.38 23.59 53.70
C ILE A 567 16.60 23.18 54.54
N THR A 568 17.19 22.01 54.27
CA THR A 568 18.38 21.52 55.00
C THR A 568 19.58 22.47 54.90
N VAL A 569 19.78 23.13 53.76
CA VAL A 569 20.87 24.08 53.55
C VAL A 569 20.56 25.42 54.23
N ALA A 570 19.31 25.89 54.13
CA ALA A 570 18.86 27.10 54.80
C ALA A 570 18.95 26.99 56.32
N ASP A 571 18.55 25.83 56.88
CA ASP A 571 18.66 25.54 58.31
C ASP A 571 20.12 25.50 58.75
N PHE A 572 20.99 24.86 57.97
CA PHE A 572 22.42 24.84 58.27
C PHE A 572 23.04 26.26 58.28
N MET A 573 22.67 27.12 57.33
CA MET A 573 23.13 28.52 57.34
C MET A 573 22.59 29.30 58.54
N ARG A 574 21.35 29.02 58.96
CA ARG A 574 20.77 29.59 60.18
C ARG A 574 21.53 29.14 61.42
N ASP A 575 21.92 27.87 61.49
CA ASP A 575 22.69 27.31 62.59
C ASP A 575 24.10 27.93 62.69
N ILE A 576 24.78 28.14 61.55
CA ILE A 576 26.05 28.90 61.53
C ILE A 576 25.83 30.30 62.08
N ASN A 577 24.78 30.98 61.64
CA ASN A 577 24.48 32.34 62.09
C ASN A 577 24.18 32.40 63.60
N SER A 578 23.39 31.46 64.11
CA SER A 578 23.09 31.36 65.55
C SER A 578 24.36 31.14 66.36
N ASN A 579 25.26 30.23 65.93
CA ASN A 579 26.52 29.97 66.63
C ASN A 579 27.49 31.16 66.62
N LEU A 580 27.47 31.99 65.59
CA LEU A 580 28.25 33.24 65.58
C LEU A 580 27.78 34.21 66.66
N THR A 581 26.46 34.27 66.91
CA THR A 581 25.88 35.16 67.92
C THR A 581 26.05 34.65 69.34
N THR A 582 26.05 33.33 69.55
CA THR A 582 26.14 32.71 70.88
C THR A 582 27.57 32.33 71.28
N LEU A 583 28.55 32.49 70.39
CA LEU A 583 29.98 32.16 70.58
C LEU A 583 30.21 30.74 71.13
N SER A 584 29.26 29.82 70.93
CA SER A 584 29.26 28.48 71.50
C SER A 584 29.87 27.47 70.51
N SER A 585 30.49 26.42 71.08
CA SER A 585 31.21 25.28 70.48
C SER A 585 31.09 25.02 68.94
N PRO A 586 32.19 24.62 68.26
CA PRO A 586 32.30 24.42 66.80
C PRO A 586 31.45 23.28 66.16
N SER A 587 30.38 22.82 66.82
CA SER A 587 29.63 21.59 66.51
C SER A 587 28.89 21.59 65.16
N VAL A 588 28.56 22.75 64.60
CA VAL A 588 27.78 22.84 63.34
C VAL A 588 28.66 22.55 62.12
N CYS A 589 29.94 22.87 62.16
CA CYS A 589 30.85 22.74 61.01
C CYS A 589 31.68 21.44 61.05
N THR A 590 30.99 20.31 61.20
CA THR A 590 31.58 18.96 61.18
C THR A 590 31.41 18.30 59.81
N SER A 591 32.34 17.44 59.42
CA SER A 591 32.30 16.74 58.13
C SER A 591 31.04 15.88 57.97
N ASN A 592 30.54 15.28 59.05
CA ASN A 592 29.32 14.46 59.02
C ASN A 592 28.10 15.28 58.61
N ARG A 593 27.91 16.47 59.21
CA ARG A 593 26.77 17.34 58.92
C ARG A 593 26.83 17.93 57.50
N ILE A 594 28.04 18.21 57.00
CA ILE A 594 28.26 18.62 55.60
C ILE A 594 27.89 17.48 54.65
N ASN A 595 28.35 16.25 54.93
CA ASN A 595 28.01 15.07 54.12
C ASN A 595 26.51 14.75 54.13
N GLU A 596 25.81 14.92 55.25
CA GLU A 596 24.36 14.77 55.34
C GLU A 596 23.63 15.76 54.43
N ILE A 597 24.07 17.01 54.38
CA ILE A 597 23.51 18.04 53.49
C ILE A 597 23.72 17.66 52.03
N VAL A 598 24.95 17.27 51.66
CA VAL A 598 25.28 16.83 50.30
C VAL A 598 24.44 15.62 49.89
N THR A 599 24.27 14.66 50.80
CA THR A 599 23.46 13.46 50.56
C THR A 599 21.97 13.80 50.41
N SER A 600 21.45 14.72 51.22
CA SER A 600 20.07 15.22 51.12
C SER A 600 19.81 15.91 49.78
N LEU A 601 20.75 16.73 49.32
CA LEU A 601 20.68 17.42 48.02
C LEU A 601 20.69 16.46 46.83
N LEU A 602 21.51 15.41 46.89
CA LEU A 602 21.56 14.37 45.85
C LEU A 602 20.26 13.55 45.75
N ARG A 603 19.41 13.59 46.79
CA ARG A 603 18.09 12.93 46.81
C ARG A 603 16.94 13.83 46.34
N GLN A 604 17.17 15.13 46.16
CA GLN A 604 16.12 16.06 45.72
C GLN A 604 15.88 16.03 44.21
N SER A 605 14.66 16.38 43.80
CA SER A 605 14.21 16.32 42.41
C SER A 605 14.87 17.39 41.52
N GLU A 606 14.99 17.04 40.24
CA GLU A 606 15.59 17.77 39.13
C GLU A 606 15.27 19.28 39.06
N THR A 607 14.04 19.69 39.38
CA THR A 607 13.58 21.09 39.36
C THR A 607 14.23 22.00 40.41
N THR A 608 14.89 21.42 41.41
CA THR A 608 15.61 22.23 42.40
C THR A 608 16.95 22.69 41.85
N LEU A 609 17.67 21.86 41.10
CA LEU A 609 19.11 21.99 40.78
C LEU A 609 19.45 22.97 39.65
N GLU A 610 18.47 23.56 38.98
CA GLU A 610 18.68 24.47 37.83
C GLU A 610 19.00 25.91 38.21
N ASN A 611 18.93 26.28 39.49
CA ASN A 611 19.11 27.68 39.89
C ASN A 611 20.59 28.06 40.07
N VAL A 612 21.35 28.04 38.97
CA VAL A 612 22.78 28.43 38.91
C VAL A 612 23.01 29.83 39.49
N SER A 613 22.02 30.72 39.38
CA SER A 613 22.07 32.07 39.95
C SER A 613 22.27 32.08 41.48
N VAL A 614 21.77 31.06 42.19
CA VAL A 614 21.95 30.90 43.63
C VAL A 614 23.42 30.58 43.95
N LEU A 615 24.04 29.68 43.19
CA LEU A 615 25.47 29.35 43.38
C LEU A 615 26.37 30.56 43.11
N ASP A 616 26.08 31.34 42.07
CA ASP A 616 26.86 32.53 41.75
C ASP A 616 26.74 33.62 42.83
N ASN A 617 25.52 33.85 43.33
CA ASN A 617 25.30 34.79 44.42
C ASN A 617 26.03 34.35 45.71
N LEU A 618 25.96 33.06 46.03
CA LEU A 618 26.67 32.50 47.18
C LEU A 618 28.20 32.56 47.01
N ARG A 619 28.74 32.30 45.81
CA ARG A 619 30.18 32.46 45.54
C ARG A 619 30.63 33.91 45.69
N LYS A 620 29.89 34.86 45.13
CA LYS A 620 30.20 36.30 45.27
C LYS A 620 30.20 36.72 46.74
N PHE A 621 29.21 36.25 47.51
CA PHE A 621 29.16 36.50 48.93
C PHE A 621 30.34 35.85 49.68
N THR A 622 30.68 34.61 49.35
CA THR A 622 31.84 33.88 49.92
C THR A 622 33.14 34.65 49.70
N ALA A 623 33.38 35.16 48.48
CA ALA A 623 34.57 35.93 48.15
C ALA A 623 34.63 37.27 48.92
N LYS A 624 33.50 37.96 49.06
CA LYS A 624 33.40 39.21 49.84
C LYS A 624 33.79 39.00 51.30
N ILE A 625 33.27 37.94 51.92
CA ILE A 625 33.53 37.63 53.34
C ILE A 625 34.97 37.19 53.57
N ASP A 626 35.57 36.40 52.66
CA ASP A 626 36.98 36.00 52.81
C ASP A 626 37.91 37.22 52.88
N GLU A 627 37.67 38.23 52.05
CA GLU A 627 38.47 39.45 52.05
C GLU A 627 38.31 40.24 53.35
N GLN A 628 37.09 40.37 53.86
CA GLN A 628 36.83 41.04 55.14
C GLN A 628 37.47 40.29 56.33
N VAL A 629 37.38 38.96 56.37
CA VAL A 629 37.99 38.14 57.41
C VAL A 629 39.53 38.25 57.37
N LYS A 630 40.13 38.30 56.17
CA LYS A 630 41.58 38.57 56.02
C LYS A 630 41.96 39.93 56.57
N VAL A 631 41.16 40.98 56.32
CA VAL A 631 41.39 42.33 56.86
C VAL A 631 41.35 42.32 58.39
N ILE A 632 40.34 41.68 59.01
CA ILE A 632 40.26 41.52 60.47
C ILE A 632 41.51 40.84 61.01
N LYS A 633 41.90 39.70 60.43
CA LYS A 633 43.07 38.94 60.91
C LYS A 633 44.33 39.80 60.90
N ARG A 634 44.57 40.56 59.81
CA ARG A 634 45.71 41.47 59.71
C ARG A 634 45.64 42.61 60.73
N LYS A 635 44.47 43.20 60.94
CA LYS A 635 44.28 44.29 61.93
C LYS A 635 44.47 43.77 63.36
N MET A 636 43.92 42.60 63.69
CA MET A 636 44.08 41.99 65.01
C MET A 636 45.54 41.63 65.31
N ALA A 637 46.30 41.17 64.33
CA ALA A 637 47.75 40.97 64.47
C ALA A 637 48.50 42.28 64.79
N LYS A 638 48.10 43.40 64.16
CA LYS A 638 48.66 44.73 64.48
C LYS A 638 48.28 45.21 65.88
N VAL A 639 47.07 44.86 66.35
CA VAL A 639 46.65 45.15 67.73
C VAL A 639 47.49 44.34 68.72
N ALA A 640 47.70 43.04 68.47
CA ALA A 640 48.55 42.19 69.31
C ALA A 640 50.00 42.68 69.37
N SER A 641 50.57 43.14 68.24
CA SER A 641 51.89 43.80 68.25
C SER A 641 51.88 45.07 69.10
N SER A 642 50.83 45.90 68.99
CA SER A 642 50.69 47.11 69.80
C SER A 642 50.53 46.81 71.29
N ALA A 643 49.92 45.67 71.64
CA ALA A 643 49.79 45.19 73.01
C ALA A 643 51.16 44.82 73.58
N ALA A 644 51.98 44.08 72.82
CA ALA A 644 53.35 43.75 73.19
C ALA A 644 54.22 45.01 73.38
N ASP A 645 54.12 45.98 72.48
CA ASP A 645 54.84 47.26 72.61
C ASP A 645 54.41 48.04 73.87
N ALA A 646 53.11 48.06 74.17
CA ALA A 646 52.58 48.72 75.37
C ALA A 646 53.00 48.00 76.65
N GLN A 647 52.99 46.67 76.65
CA GLN A 647 53.48 45.85 77.75
C GLN A 647 54.96 46.13 78.03
N ALA A 648 55.80 46.08 77.00
CA ALA A 648 57.24 46.36 77.12
C ALA A 648 57.49 47.79 77.64
N ALA A 649 56.75 48.78 77.17
CA ALA A 649 56.88 50.16 77.64
C ALA A 649 56.49 50.32 79.12
N VAL A 650 55.42 49.64 79.58
CA VAL A 650 55.02 49.65 80.99
C VAL A 650 56.05 48.94 81.87
N GLU A 651 56.53 47.76 81.45
CA GLU A 651 57.58 47.01 82.16
C GLU A 651 58.88 47.81 82.28
N GLU A 652 59.29 48.50 81.22
CA GLU A 652 60.47 49.35 81.21
C GLU A 652 60.30 50.58 82.13
N ALA A 653 59.13 51.23 82.14
CA ALA A 653 58.83 52.33 83.05
C ALA A 653 58.90 51.88 84.53
N VAL A 654 58.29 50.72 84.83
CA VAL A 654 58.36 50.10 86.17
C VAL A 654 59.80 49.76 86.55
N ARG A 655 60.57 49.19 85.62
CA ARG A 655 61.99 48.87 85.85
C ARG A 655 62.81 50.12 86.16
N ARG A 656 62.64 51.21 85.39
CA ARG A 656 63.31 52.50 85.62
C ARG A 656 62.93 53.10 86.96
N ALA A 657 61.66 53.07 87.33
CA ALA A 657 61.19 53.52 88.63
C ALA A 657 61.84 52.71 89.77
N ARG A 658 61.87 51.37 89.68
CA ARG A 658 62.53 50.52 90.68
C ARG A 658 64.03 50.78 90.79
N ASN A 659 64.71 50.96 89.67
CA ASN A 659 66.15 51.26 89.65
C ASN A 659 66.46 52.64 90.25
N ALA A 660 65.65 53.65 89.94
CA ALA A 660 65.82 54.99 90.50
C ALA A 660 65.57 55.00 92.02
N ALA A 661 64.56 54.25 92.50
CA ALA A 661 64.32 54.04 93.92
C ALA A 661 65.50 53.30 94.60
N ALA A 662 66.00 52.21 94.00
CA ALA A 662 67.14 51.46 94.53
C ALA A 662 68.43 52.29 94.59
N GLY A 663 68.70 53.10 93.56
CA GLY A 663 69.88 53.98 93.50
C GLY A 663 69.87 55.12 94.54
N ARG A 664 68.74 55.40 95.22
CA ARG A 664 68.63 56.34 96.35
C ARG A 664 68.93 55.69 97.71
N ARG A 665 68.69 54.38 97.86
CA ARG A 665 69.02 53.63 99.10
C ARG A 665 70.52 53.47 99.35
N CYS A 666 71.35 53.84 98.37
CA CYS A 666 72.79 53.95 98.53
C CYS A 666 73.15 55.28 99.22
N THR A 667 73.85 55.21 100.36
CA THR A 667 74.36 56.40 101.06
C THR A 667 75.27 57.23 100.14
N PRO A 668 75.44 58.55 100.39
CA PRO A 668 76.30 59.41 99.56
C PRO A 668 77.72 58.84 99.34
N LEU A 669 78.25 58.16 100.35
CA LEU A 669 79.54 57.46 100.31
C LEU A 669 79.54 56.29 99.30
N HIS A 670 78.46 55.51 99.25
CA HIS A 670 78.30 54.40 98.31
C HIS A 670 78.14 54.88 96.87
N ARG A 671 77.46 56.03 96.64
CA ARG A 671 77.37 56.68 95.32
C ARG A 671 78.71 57.19 94.82
N GLN A 672 79.54 57.76 95.70
CA GLN A 672 80.89 58.18 95.33
C GLN A 672 81.78 56.98 94.98
N LEU A 673 81.72 55.89 95.75
CA LEU A 673 82.46 54.66 95.44
C LEU A 673 82.02 54.02 94.12
N LEU A 674 80.71 53.97 93.84
CA LEU A 674 80.19 53.43 92.58
C LEU A 674 80.54 54.31 91.36
N ASN A 675 80.48 55.63 91.48
CA ASN A 675 80.89 56.54 90.38
C ASN A 675 82.41 56.48 90.12
N VAL A 676 83.23 56.31 91.16
CA VAL A 676 84.67 56.08 90.99
C VAL A 676 84.94 54.74 90.31
N LEU A 677 84.19 53.68 90.65
CA LEU A 677 84.32 52.37 90.01
C LEU A 677 83.80 52.35 88.57
N GLN A 678 82.78 53.16 88.22
CA GLN A 678 82.26 53.30 86.85
C GLN A 678 83.16 54.13 85.91
N HIS A 679 84.14 54.88 86.44
CA HIS A 679 85.15 55.56 85.62
C HIS A 679 86.46 54.76 85.48
N ILE A 680 86.57 53.61 86.15
CA ILE A 680 87.71 52.69 86.08
C ILE A 680 87.40 51.47 85.18
N TRP A 681 86.14 51.32 84.74
CA TRP A 681 85.67 50.39 83.72
C TRP A 681 85.09 51.16 82.55
#